data_AF-A0A2V2WJF4-F1
#
_entry.id   AF-A0A2V2WJF4-F1
#
_cell.length_a   1.000
_cell.length_b   1.000
_cell.length_c   1.000
_cell.angle_alpha   90.00
_cell.angle_beta   90.00
_cell.angle_gamma   90.00
#
_symmetry.space_group_name_H-M   'P 1'
#
loop_
_entity.id
_entity.type
_entity.pdbx_description
1 polymer ?
#
loop_
_entity_poly.entity_id
_entity_poly.type
_entity_poly.pdbx_seq_one_letter_code
_entity_poly.pdbx_strand_id
1 'polypeptide(L)'
;MSSPLIVCSVLKDEDARTNLLYMNPQDAKIFVDSSGIVMINEFLFTVSANTGIRAGHVGMNSIQRRLLGLSTTAGSTVILHKPPQRIPSIAKMVLTVEYIVASKRGGTLDCMEFIGYFLKQFSGQCFRDSQTLAVVLDSGLRLLATVTQLNCDGLGSVGFLANSTSLILLATEKSEIALTNVPDNQLDAQQPQLMQNFNLENLGIGGLRNEFAQVFRRAFASRLFPASYVKKLGVKHVKGVLLYGPPGTGKTLIARKIGEILNCHSPKIVNGPEVFNKFVGGTEENVRKLFLDAEAEAAAKGDLSKLHLIIFDEFDAICKQRGAVRDSTGVNDNVVNQLLAKIDGVNSLNNVLLIGMTNRMDLIDEAILRPGRFEVHVEISLPNEEGREEIFRIHTRGMRENGIIGKDVNLAELASLTKNYSGAEIEGVVRSAISNAFNKHIDLDHPTEVVNAQDVFVTRQDFLRAVEEVEPAFGQAKEECSNLKGDGIIYYGKPWEGVESCCSRYVELLKGEGKRIHLLSVLIEGLPGSGKSAVAAYLAEKAEFPYVKVISSEVMVSYGELQKVNIIRKAFEDAYRSPTSVIILDDIERIIEFSHLGGRYSNAILQALLVLIKRPPPEGRKLLVIGTTALYDVLDSLEMVSCFSVKMTLPRVPPEALSLVANELELPFATQADLHCCVDLLPMSLPMKQLLLVLEMAAERDTEGRAVITSKTFEQALESVGVRGG
;
A
#
# COMPACT_ATOMS: atom_id res chain seq x y z
N MET A 1 -40.50 -7.22 59.00
CA MET A 1 -40.00 -6.12 59.85
C MET A 1 -38.52 -6.36 60.06
N SER A 2 -37.66 -5.65 59.32
CA SER A 2 -36.22 -5.84 59.35
C SER A 2 -35.62 -4.93 60.43
N SER A 3 -35.38 -5.46 61.63
CA SER A 3 -34.72 -4.70 62.70
C SER A 3 -33.27 -4.40 62.31
N PRO A 4 -32.77 -3.18 62.57
CA PRO A 4 -31.39 -2.81 62.27
C PRO A 4 -30.41 -3.61 63.14
N LEU A 5 -29.36 -4.15 62.50
CA LEU A 5 -28.26 -4.85 63.17
C LEU A 5 -27.04 -3.94 63.29
N ILE A 6 -26.32 -4.00 64.40
CA ILE A 6 -25.11 -3.20 64.62
C ILE A 6 -23.91 -3.88 63.94
N VAL A 7 -23.14 -3.12 63.16
CA VAL A 7 -21.96 -3.63 62.44
C VAL A 7 -20.78 -3.79 63.40
N CYS A 8 -20.22 -4.99 63.48
CA CYS A 8 -18.98 -5.27 64.19
C CYS A 8 -17.89 -5.80 63.25
N SER A 9 -16.62 -5.74 63.68
CA SER A 9 -15.53 -6.41 62.97
C SER A 9 -15.61 -7.92 63.17
N VAL A 10 -15.13 -8.66 62.17
CA VAL A 10 -14.91 -10.10 62.28
C VAL A 10 -13.88 -10.40 63.38
N LEU A 11 -14.03 -11.53 64.07
CA LEU A 11 -13.25 -11.89 65.25
C LEU A 11 -11.92 -12.60 64.94
N LYS A 12 -11.86 -13.33 63.82
CA LYS A 12 -10.67 -14.06 63.37
C LYS A 12 -10.18 -13.54 62.03
N ASP A 13 -8.87 -13.60 61.81
CA ASP A 13 -8.25 -13.22 60.54
C ASP A 13 -8.63 -14.16 59.39
N GLU A 14 -8.92 -15.44 59.68
CA GLU A 14 -9.38 -16.41 58.68
C GLU A 14 -10.77 -16.05 58.16
N ASP A 15 -11.68 -15.72 59.07
CA ASP A 15 -13.04 -15.28 58.76
C ASP A 15 -13.01 -13.99 57.92
N ALA A 16 -12.02 -13.10 58.12
CA ALA A 16 -11.84 -11.88 57.33
C ALA A 16 -11.42 -12.14 55.87
N ARG A 17 -10.89 -13.33 55.55
CA ARG A 17 -10.53 -13.75 54.18
C ARG A 17 -11.72 -14.31 53.39
N THR A 18 -12.83 -14.56 54.07
CA THR A 18 -14.08 -15.00 53.43
C THR A 18 -14.92 -13.78 53.05
N ASN A 19 -15.74 -13.91 52.00
CA ASN A 19 -16.75 -12.91 51.64
C ASN A 19 -18.12 -13.24 52.29
N LEU A 20 -18.10 -13.83 53.49
CA LEU A 20 -19.27 -14.21 54.27
C LEU A 20 -19.63 -13.11 55.29
N LEU A 21 -20.91 -13.03 55.63
CA LEU A 21 -21.38 -12.26 56.78
C LEU A 21 -21.56 -13.19 57.96
N TYR A 22 -20.99 -12.81 59.10
CA TYR A 22 -21.08 -13.62 60.29
C TYR A 22 -22.19 -13.09 61.21
N MET A 23 -23.08 -13.97 61.65
CA MET A 23 -24.20 -13.61 62.53
C MET A 23 -24.33 -14.61 63.68
N ASN A 24 -24.99 -14.20 64.76
CA ASN A 24 -25.34 -15.15 65.82
C ASN A 24 -26.29 -16.23 65.27
N PRO A 25 -26.14 -17.52 65.66
CA PRO A 25 -27.03 -18.60 65.19
C PRO A 25 -28.52 -18.37 65.42
N GLN A 26 -28.90 -17.59 66.44
CA GLN A 26 -30.30 -17.24 66.70
C GLN A 26 -30.83 -16.22 65.68
N ASP A 27 -30.04 -15.19 65.39
CA ASP A 27 -30.37 -14.17 64.39
C ASP A 27 -30.37 -14.75 62.97
N ALA A 28 -29.42 -15.64 62.66
CA ALA A 28 -29.35 -16.31 61.37
C ALA A 28 -30.64 -17.09 61.04
N LYS A 29 -31.27 -17.74 62.04
CA LYS A 29 -32.56 -18.42 61.85
C LYS A 29 -33.75 -17.48 61.62
N ILE A 30 -33.64 -16.23 62.04
CA ILE A 30 -34.70 -15.22 61.95
C ILE A 30 -34.60 -14.46 60.62
N PHE A 31 -33.38 -14.08 60.22
CA PHE A 31 -33.15 -13.21 59.07
C PHE A 31 -32.83 -13.95 57.77
N VAL A 32 -32.46 -15.23 57.83
CA VAL A 32 -31.98 -15.97 56.66
C VAL A 32 -32.99 -17.05 56.28
N ASP A 33 -33.43 -17.05 55.02
CA ASP A 33 -34.27 -18.11 54.45
C ASP A 33 -33.43 -19.40 54.20
N SER A 34 -34.04 -20.50 53.74
CA SER A 34 -33.35 -21.78 53.50
C SER A 34 -32.17 -21.72 52.51
N SER A 35 -32.01 -20.60 51.81
CA SER A 35 -30.93 -20.34 50.83
C SER A 35 -29.65 -19.76 51.45
N GLY A 36 -29.64 -19.29 52.70
CA GLY A 36 -28.42 -18.78 53.32
C GLY A 36 -27.99 -17.36 52.90
N ILE A 37 -28.80 -16.64 52.12
CA ILE A 37 -28.40 -15.39 51.42
C ILE A 37 -29.21 -14.19 51.90
N VAL A 38 -28.55 -13.05 52.06
CA VAL A 38 -29.15 -11.76 52.43
C VAL A 38 -28.68 -10.64 51.51
N MET A 39 -29.48 -9.57 51.41
CA MET A 39 -29.16 -8.39 50.62
C MET A 39 -28.98 -7.17 51.52
N ILE A 40 -27.91 -6.39 51.29
CA ILE A 40 -27.63 -5.11 51.96
C ILE A 40 -27.24 -4.08 50.90
N ASN A 41 -27.95 -2.94 50.85
CA ASN A 41 -27.73 -1.87 49.88
C ASN A 41 -27.51 -2.42 48.47
N GLU A 42 -28.43 -3.26 47.99
CA GLU A 42 -28.38 -3.89 46.66
C GLU A 42 -27.28 -4.96 46.46
N PHE A 43 -26.31 -5.12 47.37
CA PHE A 43 -25.31 -6.21 47.29
C PHE A 43 -25.78 -7.48 47.99
N LEU A 44 -25.44 -8.64 47.44
CA LEU A 44 -25.75 -9.92 48.03
C LEU A 44 -24.55 -10.46 48.80
N PHE A 45 -24.85 -11.05 49.95
CA PHE A 45 -23.88 -11.72 50.78
C PHE A 45 -24.43 -13.03 51.31
N THR A 46 -23.53 -13.99 51.50
CA THR A 46 -23.86 -15.29 52.09
C THR A 46 -23.61 -15.23 53.59
N VAL A 47 -24.56 -15.72 54.39
CA VAL A 47 -24.48 -15.67 55.86
C VAL A 47 -23.93 -16.97 56.40
N SER A 48 -23.01 -16.85 57.35
CA SER A 48 -22.50 -17.95 58.16
C SER A 48 -22.77 -17.70 59.65
N ALA A 49 -23.20 -18.73 60.36
CA ALA A 49 -23.49 -18.63 61.78
C ALA A 49 -22.19 -18.76 62.60
N ASN A 50 -21.94 -17.79 63.49
CA ASN A 50 -20.78 -17.78 64.37
C ASN A 50 -21.20 -17.44 65.81
N THR A 51 -20.88 -18.32 66.75
CA THR A 51 -21.23 -18.19 68.17
C THR A 51 -20.49 -17.05 68.88
N GLY A 52 -19.42 -16.51 68.29
CA GLY A 52 -18.66 -15.40 68.86
C GLY A 52 -19.35 -14.03 68.70
N ILE A 53 -20.36 -13.92 67.84
CA ILE A 53 -21.05 -12.64 67.57
C ILE A 53 -22.26 -12.50 68.49
N ARG A 54 -22.38 -11.32 69.11
CA ARG A 54 -23.50 -10.99 70.00
C ARG A 54 -24.80 -10.92 69.20
N ALA A 55 -25.92 -11.33 69.80
CA ALA A 55 -27.23 -11.15 69.20
C ALA A 55 -27.48 -9.67 68.86
N GLY A 56 -28.09 -9.40 67.70
CA GLY A 56 -28.30 -8.05 67.18
C GLY A 56 -27.08 -7.40 66.50
N HIS A 57 -25.97 -8.14 66.35
CA HIS A 57 -24.76 -7.68 65.65
C HIS A 57 -24.46 -8.51 64.39
N VAL A 58 -23.80 -7.89 63.41
CA VAL A 58 -23.31 -8.56 62.20
C VAL A 58 -21.82 -8.28 61.98
N GLY A 59 -21.05 -9.35 61.84
CA GLY A 59 -19.62 -9.31 61.60
C GLY A 59 -19.31 -9.11 60.12
N MET A 60 -18.60 -8.03 59.80
CA MET A 60 -18.19 -7.68 58.43
C MET A 60 -16.69 -7.43 58.34
N ASN A 61 -16.07 -7.89 57.25
CA ASN A 61 -14.66 -7.62 56.99
C ASN A 61 -14.45 -6.13 56.61
N SER A 62 -13.19 -5.66 56.59
CA SER A 62 -12.90 -4.24 56.28
C SER A 62 -13.29 -3.83 54.86
N ILE A 63 -13.27 -4.75 53.90
CA ILE A 63 -13.56 -4.47 52.49
C ILE A 63 -15.05 -4.42 52.21
N GLN A 64 -15.85 -5.31 52.80
CA GLN A 64 -17.32 -5.29 52.80
C GLN A 64 -17.82 -3.98 53.43
N ARG A 65 -17.22 -3.57 54.55
CA ARG A 65 -17.54 -2.28 55.19
C ARG A 65 -17.20 -1.11 54.27
N ARG A 66 -16.04 -1.13 53.60
CA ARG A 66 -15.65 -0.11 52.63
C ARG A 66 -16.61 -0.06 51.43
N LEU A 67 -17.01 -1.22 50.90
CA LEU A 67 -17.96 -1.34 49.80
C LEU A 67 -19.33 -0.72 50.16
N LEU A 68 -19.78 -0.93 51.39
CA LEU A 68 -21.07 -0.45 51.88
C LEU A 68 -21.01 0.94 52.53
N GLY A 69 -19.84 1.56 52.64
CA GLY A 69 -19.66 2.87 53.30
C GLY A 69 -19.85 2.86 54.83
N LEU A 70 -19.59 1.72 55.48
CA LEU A 70 -19.88 1.49 56.91
C LEU A 70 -18.60 1.59 57.77
N SER A 71 -18.74 2.04 59.02
CA SER A 71 -17.64 2.10 60.00
C SER A 71 -18.00 1.35 61.29
N THR A 72 -17.00 0.77 61.95
CA THR A 72 -17.19 0.14 63.28
C THR A 72 -17.18 1.15 64.43
N THR A 73 -16.62 2.34 64.25
CA THR A 73 -16.48 3.33 65.33
C THR A 73 -17.74 4.17 65.57
N ALA A 74 -18.62 4.25 64.58
CA ALA A 74 -19.81 5.12 64.60
C ALA A 74 -21.11 4.40 64.99
N GLY A 75 -21.06 3.12 65.37
CA GLY A 75 -22.27 2.33 65.66
C GLY A 75 -23.18 2.19 64.43
N SER A 76 -22.60 2.13 63.22
CA SER A 76 -23.35 1.98 61.98
C SER A 76 -24.26 0.75 62.04
N THR A 77 -25.50 0.92 61.62
CA THR A 77 -26.47 -0.17 61.54
C THR A 77 -26.76 -0.55 60.09
N VAL A 78 -27.10 -1.82 59.87
CA VAL A 78 -27.51 -2.33 58.56
C VAL A 78 -28.85 -3.04 58.65
N ILE A 79 -29.60 -2.94 57.56
CA ILE A 79 -30.90 -3.59 57.42
C ILE A 79 -30.73 -4.71 56.39
N LEU A 80 -31.10 -5.93 56.78
CA LEU A 80 -31.08 -7.09 55.90
C LEU A 80 -32.39 -7.16 55.12
N HIS A 81 -32.27 -7.22 53.80
CA HIS A 81 -33.38 -7.47 52.88
C HIS A 81 -33.33 -8.89 52.35
N LYS A 82 -34.50 -9.43 51.98
CA LYS A 82 -34.59 -10.76 51.35
C LYS A 82 -34.03 -10.72 49.93
N PRO A 83 -33.35 -11.77 49.47
CA PRO A 83 -32.85 -11.85 48.10
C PRO A 83 -34.01 -11.98 47.08
N PRO A 84 -33.76 -11.71 45.78
CA PRO A 84 -34.73 -11.97 44.71
C PRO A 84 -35.06 -13.46 44.61
N GLN A 85 -36.30 -13.78 44.19
CA GLN A 85 -36.84 -15.15 44.22
C GLN A 85 -36.07 -16.19 43.38
N ARG A 86 -35.31 -15.77 42.36
CA ARG A 86 -34.49 -16.64 41.53
C ARG A 86 -33.13 -16.01 41.28
N ILE A 87 -32.06 -16.66 41.75
CA ILE A 87 -30.68 -16.26 41.49
C ILE A 87 -30.10 -17.25 40.47
N PRO A 88 -29.76 -16.80 39.25
CA PRO A 88 -29.18 -17.66 38.22
C PRO A 88 -27.72 -18.03 38.53
N SER A 89 -27.22 -19.10 37.89
CA SER A 89 -25.79 -19.43 37.87
C SER A 89 -25.02 -18.38 37.09
N ILE A 90 -23.80 -18.09 37.55
CA ILE A 90 -22.86 -17.29 36.78
C ILE A 90 -22.22 -18.19 35.72
N ALA A 91 -22.37 -17.83 34.45
CA ALA A 91 -21.71 -18.53 33.34
C ALA A 91 -20.29 -18.00 33.14
N LYS A 92 -20.14 -16.67 33.22
CA LYS A 92 -18.87 -15.98 33.02
C LYS A 92 -18.73 -14.80 33.98
N MET A 93 -17.56 -14.67 34.60
CA MET A 93 -17.25 -13.61 35.55
C MET A 93 -15.90 -12.99 35.22
N VAL A 94 -15.87 -11.66 35.10
CA VAL A 94 -14.65 -10.88 34.85
C VAL A 94 -14.26 -10.17 36.15
N LEU A 95 -13.03 -10.41 36.60
CA LEU A 95 -12.47 -9.88 37.83
C LEU A 95 -11.29 -8.98 37.51
N THR A 96 -11.28 -7.74 38.00
CA THR A 96 -10.06 -6.92 38.04
C THR A 96 -9.31 -7.13 39.35
N VAL A 97 -8.00 -7.39 39.27
CA VAL A 97 -7.14 -7.63 40.44
C VAL A 97 -6.14 -6.51 40.65
N GLU A 98 -5.98 -6.11 41.91
CA GLU A 98 -5.01 -5.10 42.38
C GLU A 98 -4.32 -5.58 43.66
N TYR A 99 -3.16 -5.03 44.01
CA TYR A 99 -2.59 -5.26 45.34
C TYR A 99 -3.41 -4.55 46.42
N ILE A 100 -3.68 -5.21 47.55
CA ILE A 100 -4.36 -4.56 48.70
C ILE A 100 -3.52 -3.38 49.24
N VAL A 101 -2.20 -3.49 49.14
CA VAL A 101 -1.25 -2.45 49.59
C VAL A 101 -0.68 -1.73 48.36
N ALA A 102 -1.04 -0.45 48.19
CA ALA A 102 -0.66 0.36 47.04
C ALA A 102 0.85 0.63 46.88
N SER A 103 1.68 0.30 47.89
CA SER A 103 3.14 0.48 47.82
C SER A 103 3.86 -0.63 47.08
N LYS A 104 3.24 -1.81 46.90
CA LYS A 104 3.81 -2.90 46.10
C LYS A 104 3.45 -2.70 44.63
N ARG A 105 4.47 -2.65 43.77
CA ARG A 105 4.33 -2.59 42.30
C ARG A 105 5.14 -3.73 41.68
N GLY A 106 4.63 -4.28 40.59
CA GLY A 106 5.26 -5.40 39.90
C GLY A 106 5.02 -6.76 40.57
N GLY A 107 5.35 -7.83 39.84
CA GLY A 107 5.19 -9.22 40.28
C GLY A 107 4.38 -10.06 39.29
N THR A 108 4.47 -11.38 39.41
CA THR A 108 3.72 -12.32 38.59
C THR A 108 2.55 -12.93 39.37
N LEU A 109 1.42 -13.12 38.69
CA LEU A 109 0.25 -13.81 39.23
C LEU A 109 -0.12 -14.95 38.30
N ASP A 110 -0.07 -16.18 38.81
CA ASP A 110 -0.56 -17.35 38.10
C ASP A 110 -2.11 -17.35 38.08
N CYS A 111 -2.67 -17.22 36.88
CA CYS A 111 -4.12 -17.18 36.69
C CYS A 111 -4.79 -18.52 37.05
N MET A 112 -4.17 -19.66 36.76
CA MET A 112 -4.74 -20.98 37.05
C MET A 112 -4.74 -21.26 38.55
N GLU A 113 -3.66 -20.87 39.26
CA GLU A 113 -3.61 -20.93 40.73
C GLU A 113 -4.70 -20.04 41.34
N PHE A 114 -4.82 -18.80 40.87
CA PHE A 114 -5.86 -17.87 41.35
C PHE A 114 -7.27 -18.41 41.11
N ILE A 115 -7.57 -18.87 39.89
CA ILE A 115 -8.89 -19.40 39.52
C ILE A 115 -9.23 -20.62 40.38
N GLY A 116 -8.27 -21.54 40.56
CA GLY A 116 -8.44 -22.72 41.40
C GLY A 116 -8.73 -22.37 42.85
N TYR A 117 -7.96 -21.44 43.42
CA TYR A 117 -8.18 -20.94 44.79
C TYR A 117 -9.53 -20.23 44.91
N PHE A 118 -9.85 -19.34 43.98
CA PHE A 118 -11.07 -18.55 44.00
C PHE A 118 -12.32 -19.43 43.95
N LEU A 119 -12.37 -20.40 43.02
CA LEU A 119 -13.48 -21.35 42.96
C LEU A 119 -13.56 -22.20 44.22
N LYS A 120 -12.44 -22.69 44.76
CA LYS A 120 -12.45 -23.50 45.99
C LYS A 120 -12.99 -22.72 47.20
N GLN A 121 -12.61 -21.45 47.33
CA GLN A 121 -12.92 -20.64 48.51
C GLN A 121 -14.29 -19.93 48.44
N PHE A 122 -14.72 -19.55 47.24
CA PHE A 122 -15.92 -18.74 47.03
C PHE A 122 -17.08 -19.47 46.33
N SER A 123 -16.92 -20.76 46.00
CA SER A 123 -18.01 -21.56 45.44
C SER A 123 -19.24 -21.57 46.35
N GLY A 124 -20.42 -21.46 45.75
CA GLY A 124 -21.70 -21.38 46.45
C GLY A 124 -22.05 -19.98 46.99
N GLN A 125 -21.18 -18.97 46.82
CA GLN A 125 -21.47 -17.59 47.21
C GLN A 125 -22.09 -16.80 46.05
N CYS A 126 -22.86 -15.76 46.39
CA CYS A 126 -23.47 -14.86 45.41
C CYS A 126 -22.62 -13.61 45.20
N PHE A 127 -22.58 -13.16 43.94
CA PHE A 127 -21.87 -11.96 43.53
C PHE A 127 -22.77 -11.02 42.73
N ARG A 128 -22.46 -9.73 42.82
CA ARG A 128 -23.05 -8.66 41.99
C ARG A 128 -21.93 -7.92 41.26
N ASP A 129 -22.27 -7.33 40.13
CA ASP A 129 -21.39 -6.38 39.44
C ASP A 129 -20.91 -5.28 40.40
N SER A 130 -19.67 -4.84 40.22
CA SER A 130 -18.98 -3.84 41.06
C SER A 130 -18.70 -4.25 42.50
N GLN A 131 -18.88 -5.52 42.88
CA GLN A 131 -18.53 -6.00 44.22
C GLN A 131 -17.01 -6.13 44.37
N THR A 132 -16.46 -5.66 45.49
CA THR A 132 -15.02 -5.78 45.80
C THR A 132 -14.78 -6.77 46.95
N LEU A 133 -13.73 -7.57 46.85
CA LEU A 133 -13.38 -8.58 47.85
C LEU A 133 -11.85 -8.72 48.03
N ALA A 134 -11.42 -9.15 49.22
CA ALA A 134 -10.04 -9.58 49.45
C ALA A 134 -9.87 -11.04 49.02
N VAL A 135 -8.80 -11.31 48.29
CA VAL A 135 -8.32 -12.65 48.01
C VAL A 135 -6.90 -12.75 48.54
N VAL A 136 -6.66 -13.75 49.40
CA VAL A 136 -5.33 -14.03 49.94
C VAL A 136 -4.93 -15.42 49.48
N LEU A 137 -4.02 -15.50 48.51
CA LEU A 137 -3.56 -16.78 47.97
C LEU A 137 -2.69 -17.53 48.98
N ASP A 138 -2.56 -18.84 48.78
CA ASP A 138 -1.70 -19.71 49.61
C ASP A 138 -0.22 -19.30 49.53
N SER A 139 0.19 -18.68 48.42
CA SER A 139 1.50 -18.02 48.25
C SER A 139 1.71 -16.78 49.13
N GLY A 140 0.71 -16.34 49.89
CA GLY A 140 0.76 -15.17 50.77
C GLY A 140 0.49 -13.83 50.06
N LEU A 141 0.24 -13.85 48.76
CA LEU A 141 -0.16 -12.68 47.97
C LEU A 141 -1.55 -12.19 48.40
N ARG A 142 -1.65 -10.89 48.71
CA ARG A 142 -2.89 -10.24 49.15
C ARG A 142 -3.40 -9.32 48.04
N LEU A 143 -4.50 -9.73 47.42
CA LEU A 143 -5.10 -9.09 46.26
C LEU A 143 -6.50 -8.57 46.59
N LEU A 144 -6.83 -7.43 45.99
CA LEU A 144 -8.18 -6.88 45.93
C LEU A 144 -8.76 -7.30 44.58
N ALA A 145 -9.80 -8.14 44.59
CA ALA A 145 -10.51 -8.54 43.38
C ALA A 145 -11.84 -7.78 43.30
N THR A 146 -12.09 -7.15 42.16
CA THR A 146 -13.32 -6.40 41.88
C THR A 146 -14.06 -7.04 40.73
N VAL A 147 -15.34 -7.34 40.92
CA VAL A 147 -16.20 -7.88 39.87
C VAL A 147 -16.56 -6.76 38.91
N THR A 148 -16.08 -6.82 37.67
CA THR A 148 -16.35 -5.77 36.67
C THR A 148 -17.50 -6.13 35.74
N GLN A 149 -17.61 -7.40 35.37
CA GLN A 149 -18.67 -7.91 34.51
C GLN A 149 -19.10 -9.30 34.97
N LEU A 150 -20.40 -9.51 35.04
CA LEU A 150 -21.01 -10.77 35.42
C LEU A 150 -22.05 -11.14 34.36
N ASN A 151 -21.88 -12.32 33.75
CA ASN A 151 -22.81 -12.87 32.78
C ASN A 151 -23.47 -14.12 33.38
N CYS A 152 -24.79 -14.06 33.55
CA CYS A 152 -25.60 -15.13 34.10
C CYS A 152 -26.32 -15.90 33.00
N ASP A 153 -26.76 -17.13 33.31
CA ASP A 153 -27.63 -17.95 32.44
C ASP A 153 -29.09 -17.40 32.35
N GLY A 154 -29.25 -16.07 32.30
CA GLY A 154 -30.51 -15.32 32.25
C GLY A 154 -30.29 -13.80 32.37
N LEU A 155 -31.37 -13.01 32.28
CA LEU A 155 -31.32 -11.55 32.49
C LEU A 155 -31.20 -11.22 33.99
N GLY A 156 -30.01 -10.84 34.45
CA GLY A 156 -29.80 -10.37 35.82
C GLY A 156 -28.37 -9.90 36.08
N SER A 157 -28.20 -8.92 36.96
CA SER A 157 -26.92 -8.36 37.42
C SER A 157 -26.34 -9.06 38.66
N VAL A 158 -26.94 -10.19 39.03
CA VAL A 158 -26.65 -10.97 40.24
C VAL A 158 -26.67 -12.45 39.91
N GLY A 159 -25.68 -13.20 40.37
CA GLY A 159 -25.64 -14.65 40.21
C GLY A 159 -24.91 -15.38 41.34
N PHE A 160 -25.05 -16.70 41.39
CA PHE A 160 -24.28 -17.56 42.28
C PHE A 160 -23.09 -18.19 41.56
N LEU A 161 -21.95 -18.26 42.24
CA LEU A 161 -20.72 -18.85 41.70
C LEU A 161 -20.81 -20.37 41.74
N ALA A 162 -20.89 -20.98 40.56
CA ALA A 162 -20.81 -22.43 40.40
C ALA A 162 -19.37 -22.86 40.06
N ASN A 163 -19.02 -24.13 40.30
CA ASN A 163 -17.72 -24.69 39.90
C ASN A 163 -17.51 -24.69 38.37
N SER A 164 -18.58 -24.59 37.59
CA SER A 164 -18.57 -24.50 36.13
C SER A 164 -18.42 -23.06 35.60
N THR A 165 -18.28 -22.06 36.47
CA THR A 165 -18.17 -20.64 36.06
C THR A 165 -16.85 -20.38 35.35
N SER A 166 -16.89 -19.75 34.18
CA SER A 166 -15.68 -19.28 33.49
C SER A 166 -15.20 -17.96 34.09
N LEU A 167 -13.99 -17.96 34.66
CA LEU A 167 -13.37 -16.78 35.28
C LEU A 167 -12.36 -16.14 34.32
N ILE A 168 -12.44 -14.82 34.16
CA ILE A 168 -11.48 -14.00 33.43
C ILE A 168 -10.84 -13.01 34.39
N LEU A 169 -9.51 -12.95 34.41
CA LEU A 169 -8.72 -12.10 35.29
C LEU A 169 -8.10 -10.93 34.54
N LEU A 170 -8.39 -9.69 34.93
CA LEU A 170 -7.77 -8.50 34.38
C LEU A 170 -6.89 -7.85 35.45
N ALA A 171 -5.61 -7.60 35.16
CA ALA A 171 -4.80 -6.77 36.04
C ALA A 171 -5.07 -5.28 35.74
N THR A 172 -5.16 -4.44 36.77
CA THR A 172 -5.28 -2.99 36.53
C THR A 172 -3.93 -2.37 36.19
N GLU A 173 -3.96 -1.32 35.35
CA GLU A 173 -2.76 -0.61 34.90
C GLU A 173 -1.94 -0.03 36.07
N LYS A 174 -2.59 0.25 37.21
CA LYS A 174 -1.95 0.80 38.41
C LYS A 174 -1.07 -0.20 39.16
N SER A 175 -1.33 -1.50 38.99
CA SER A 175 -0.74 -2.56 39.84
C SER A 175 0.49 -3.21 39.20
N GLU A 176 0.68 -3.05 37.87
CA GLU A 176 1.77 -3.67 37.09
C GLU A 176 1.93 -5.18 37.32
N ILE A 177 0.83 -5.88 37.63
CA ILE A 177 0.85 -7.34 37.85
C ILE A 177 0.89 -8.04 36.49
N ALA A 178 1.95 -8.81 36.25
CA ALA A 178 2.08 -9.64 35.06
C ALA A 178 1.30 -10.95 35.26
N LEU A 179 0.28 -11.20 34.43
CA LEU A 179 -0.51 -12.42 34.49
C LEU A 179 0.22 -13.56 33.75
N THR A 180 0.45 -14.68 34.43
CA THR A 180 1.07 -15.90 33.87
C THR A 180 0.08 -17.05 33.85
N ASN A 181 0.26 -18.04 32.95
CA ASN A 181 -0.64 -19.19 32.80
C ASN A 181 -2.12 -18.82 32.58
N VAL A 182 -2.36 -17.84 31.71
CA VAL A 182 -3.72 -17.36 31.37
C VAL A 182 -4.53 -18.47 30.67
N PRO A 183 -5.80 -18.72 31.05
CA PRO A 183 -6.64 -19.72 30.38
C PRO A 183 -6.96 -19.35 28.93
N ASP A 184 -7.08 -20.37 28.06
CA ASP A 184 -7.42 -20.22 26.63
C ASP A 184 -8.65 -19.31 26.41
N ASN A 185 -9.71 -19.50 27.21
CA ASN A 185 -10.96 -18.72 27.13
C ASN A 185 -10.76 -17.21 27.36
N GLN A 186 -9.73 -16.84 28.11
CA GLN A 186 -9.41 -15.44 28.41
C GLN A 186 -8.53 -14.82 27.32
N LEU A 187 -7.61 -15.58 26.73
CA LEU A 187 -6.81 -15.15 25.58
C LEU A 187 -7.72 -14.81 24.39
N ASP A 188 -8.75 -15.62 24.16
CA ASP A 188 -9.66 -15.47 23.02
C ASP A 188 -10.70 -14.35 23.24
N ALA A 189 -11.07 -14.05 24.49
CA ALA A 189 -12.06 -13.02 24.81
C ALA A 189 -11.53 -11.57 24.73
N GLN A 190 -10.21 -11.36 24.74
CA GLN A 190 -9.59 -10.03 24.62
C GLN A 190 -9.22 -9.66 23.18
N GLN A 191 -9.34 -10.58 22.23
CA GLN A 191 -9.12 -10.27 20.83
C GLN A 191 -10.25 -9.38 20.28
N PRO A 192 -9.94 -8.39 19.44
CA PRO A 192 -10.96 -7.56 18.84
C PRO A 192 -11.85 -8.44 17.94
N GLN A 193 -13.17 -8.41 18.17
CA GLN A 193 -14.18 -9.08 17.34
C GLN A 193 -14.25 -8.38 15.97
N LEU A 194 -13.23 -8.55 15.14
CA LEU A 194 -13.09 -7.85 13.86
C LEU A 194 -14.04 -8.36 12.78
N MET A 195 -14.78 -9.43 13.01
CA MET A 195 -15.42 -10.19 11.94
C MET A 195 -16.72 -9.63 11.36
N GLN A 196 -17.30 -8.52 11.86
CA GLN A 196 -18.72 -8.27 11.52
C GLN A 196 -19.06 -7.32 10.37
N ASN A 197 -18.20 -6.44 9.83
CA ASN A 197 -18.57 -5.67 8.62
C ASN A 197 -17.35 -5.11 7.85
N PHE A 198 -16.63 -5.96 7.10
CA PHE A 198 -15.54 -5.50 6.23
C PHE A 198 -16.04 -5.20 4.81
N ASN A 199 -16.27 -3.93 4.49
CA ASN A 199 -16.44 -3.46 3.11
C ASN A 199 -15.26 -2.57 2.72
N LEU A 200 -14.43 -3.04 1.78
CA LEU A 200 -13.25 -2.33 1.26
C LEU A 200 -13.60 -0.97 0.63
N GLU A 201 -14.78 -0.87 0.00
CA GLU A 201 -15.29 0.39 -0.57
C GLU A 201 -15.53 1.47 0.49
N ASN A 202 -15.95 1.09 1.70
CA ASN A 202 -16.14 2.02 2.81
C ASN A 202 -14.81 2.53 3.39
N LEU A 203 -13.71 1.81 3.14
CA LEU A 203 -12.38 2.16 3.60
C LEU A 203 -11.65 3.14 2.65
N GLY A 204 -12.27 3.48 1.51
CA GLY A 204 -11.70 4.42 0.54
C GLY A 204 -10.49 3.87 -0.21
N ILE A 205 -10.37 2.55 -0.33
CA ILE A 205 -9.33 1.89 -1.12
C ILE A 205 -9.97 1.37 -2.42
N GLY A 206 -9.63 1.98 -3.56
CA GLY A 206 -10.09 1.55 -4.88
C GLY A 206 -9.01 0.76 -5.63
N GLY A 207 -9.40 -0.26 -6.37
CA GLY A 207 -8.54 -0.97 -7.33
C GLY A 207 -7.45 -1.89 -6.77
N LEU A 208 -7.36 -2.04 -5.44
CA LEU A 208 -6.28 -2.78 -4.76
C LEU A 208 -6.79 -3.98 -3.93
N ARG A 209 -7.94 -4.55 -4.33
CA ARG A 209 -8.62 -5.61 -3.57
C ARG A 209 -7.79 -6.89 -3.47
N ASN A 210 -7.11 -7.26 -4.55
CA ASN A 210 -6.35 -8.51 -4.63
C ASN A 210 -5.07 -8.45 -3.80
N GLU A 211 -4.34 -7.34 -3.94
CA GLU A 211 -3.12 -7.02 -3.20
C GLU A 211 -3.43 -6.95 -1.71
N PHE A 212 -4.51 -6.25 -1.34
CA PHE A 212 -4.96 -6.18 0.05
C PHE A 212 -5.33 -7.56 0.60
N ALA A 213 -6.10 -8.36 -0.14
CA ALA A 213 -6.46 -9.71 0.26
C ALA A 213 -5.22 -10.61 0.44
N GLN A 214 -4.19 -10.44 -0.40
CA GLN A 214 -2.92 -11.15 -0.29
C GLN A 214 -2.16 -10.76 0.98
N VAL A 215 -2.03 -9.47 1.27
CA VAL A 215 -1.44 -8.97 2.53
C VAL A 215 -2.22 -9.51 3.72
N PHE A 216 -3.55 -9.41 3.68
CA PHE A 216 -4.43 -9.83 4.75
C PHE A 216 -4.30 -11.32 5.07
N ARG A 217 -4.36 -12.16 4.04
CA ARG A 217 -4.20 -13.61 4.17
C ARG A 217 -2.82 -14.01 4.69
N ARG A 218 -1.75 -13.38 4.20
CA ARG A 218 -0.37 -13.77 4.52
C ARG A 218 0.10 -13.20 5.85
N ALA A 219 -0.22 -11.94 6.17
CA ALA A 219 0.32 -11.24 7.34
C ALA A 219 -0.67 -11.19 8.53
N PHE A 220 -1.97 -11.07 8.26
CA PHE A 220 -2.96 -10.78 9.31
C PHE A 220 -3.79 -11.99 9.74
N ALA A 221 -3.97 -13.00 8.88
CA ALA A 221 -4.74 -14.19 9.22
C ALA A 221 -4.30 -14.81 10.56
N SER A 222 -2.99 -14.97 10.77
CA SER A 222 -2.45 -15.53 12.03
C SER A 222 -2.81 -14.72 13.28
N ARG A 223 -3.15 -13.43 13.15
CA ARG A 223 -3.49 -12.53 14.27
C ARG A 223 -4.99 -12.39 14.49
N LEU A 224 -5.80 -12.75 13.50
CA LEU A 224 -7.26 -12.71 13.57
C LEU A 224 -7.85 -14.00 14.13
N PHE A 225 -7.10 -15.10 14.06
CA PHE A 225 -7.51 -16.34 14.69
C PHE A 225 -7.25 -16.31 16.22
N PRO A 226 -8.08 -17.03 16.99
CA PRO A 226 -7.90 -17.21 18.44
C PRO A 226 -6.46 -17.60 18.80
N ALA A 227 -5.85 -16.88 19.74
CA ALA A 227 -4.44 -17.08 20.11
C ALA A 227 -4.19 -18.50 20.63
N SER A 228 -5.19 -19.10 21.29
CA SER A 228 -5.17 -20.50 21.75
C SER A 228 -4.96 -21.48 20.58
N TYR A 229 -5.61 -21.22 19.43
CA TYR A 229 -5.50 -22.05 18.24
C TYR A 229 -4.14 -21.88 17.55
N VAL A 230 -3.65 -20.64 17.44
CA VAL A 230 -2.35 -20.35 16.81
C VAL A 230 -1.19 -20.94 17.62
N LYS A 231 -1.28 -20.89 18.96
CA LYS A 231 -0.29 -21.51 19.85
C LYS A 231 -0.23 -23.04 19.67
N LYS A 232 -1.39 -23.69 19.47
CA LYS A 232 -1.46 -25.13 19.15
C LYS A 232 -0.83 -25.47 17.80
N LEU A 233 -0.94 -24.57 16.81
CA LEU A 233 -0.30 -24.74 15.51
C LEU A 233 1.21 -24.48 15.51
N GLY A 234 1.75 -23.80 16.54
CA GLY A 234 3.17 -23.48 16.64
C GLY A 234 3.66 -22.47 15.58
N VAL A 235 2.75 -21.73 14.98
CA VAL A 235 3.07 -20.76 13.91
C VAL A 235 3.54 -19.46 14.53
N LYS A 236 4.70 -18.96 14.08
CA LYS A 236 5.17 -17.61 14.43
C LYS A 236 4.43 -16.58 13.60
N HIS A 237 4.03 -15.47 14.23
CA HIS A 237 3.39 -14.36 13.52
C HIS A 237 4.39 -13.68 12.58
N VAL A 238 3.91 -13.26 11.40
CA VAL A 238 4.69 -12.48 10.45
C VAL A 238 5.05 -11.13 11.04
N LYS A 239 6.33 -10.75 11.07
CA LYS A 239 6.80 -9.51 11.69
C LYS A 239 6.83 -8.32 10.74
N GLY A 240 7.15 -8.54 9.46
CA GLY A 240 7.33 -7.48 8.48
C GLY A 240 6.57 -7.73 7.18
N VAL A 241 5.93 -6.67 6.69
CA VAL A 241 5.32 -6.59 5.35
C VAL A 241 6.02 -5.48 4.58
N LEU A 242 6.48 -5.76 3.36
CA LEU A 242 7.06 -4.78 2.46
C LEU A 242 6.08 -4.51 1.31
N LEU A 243 5.65 -3.25 1.19
CA LEU A 243 4.83 -2.75 0.10
C LEU A 243 5.73 -1.98 -0.88
N TYR A 244 5.83 -2.44 -2.12
CA TYR A 244 6.65 -1.78 -3.13
C TYR A 244 5.90 -1.55 -4.43
N GLY A 245 6.28 -0.54 -5.21
CA GLY A 245 5.62 -0.24 -6.49
C GLY A 245 5.88 1.19 -6.95
N PRO A 246 5.42 1.60 -8.15
CA PRO A 246 5.60 2.96 -8.63
C PRO A 246 4.98 4.01 -7.68
N PRO A 247 5.50 5.25 -7.67
CA PRO A 247 4.96 6.32 -6.83
C PRO A 247 3.49 6.63 -7.19
N GLY A 248 2.73 7.19 -6.24
CA GLY A 248 1.33 7.59 -6.49
C GLY A 248 0.30 6.46 -6.49
N THR A 249 0.68 5.21 -6.22
CA THR A 249 -0.21 4.03 -6.19
C THR A 249 -0.95 3.78 -4.87
N GLY A 250 -0.84 4.69 -3.89
CA GLY A 250 -1.61 4.57 -2.64
C GLY A 250 -1.01 3.64 -1.57
N LYS A 251 0.31 3.33 -1.65
CA LYS A 251 1.01 2.50 -0.65
C LYS A 251 0.83 3.01 0.79
N THR A 252 1.03 4.31 0.99
CA THR A 252 0.85 4.98 2.30
C THR A 252 -0.59 4.93 2.79
N LEU A 253 -1.56 5.00 1.87
CA LEU A 253 -2.99 4.91 2.20
C LEU A 253 -3.35 3.50 2.68
N ILE A 254 -2.90 2.45 1.98
CA ILE A 254 -3.10 1.05 2.40
C ILE A 254 -2.51 0.81 3.79
N ALA A 255 -1.28 1.26 4.04
CA ALA A 255 -0.61 1.03 5.32
C ALA A 255 -1.38 1.67 6.50
N ARG A 256 -1.90 2.89 6.32
CA ARG A 256 -2.72 3.57 7.34
C ARG A 256 -4.03 2.84 7.60
N LYS A 257 -4.71 2.41 6.54
CA LYS A 257 -5.99 1.67 6.65
C LYS A 257 -5.82 0.29 7.29
N ILE A 258 -4.71 -0.39 7.03
CA ILE A 258 -4.36 -1.63 7.75
C ILE A 258 -4.28 -1.38 9.26
N GLY A 259 -3.69 -0.25 9.69
CA GLY A 259 -3.63 0.12 11.11
C GLY A 259 -5.00 0.33 11.74
N GLU A 260 -5.89 1.06 11.06
CA GLU A 260 -7.28 1.25 11.50
C GLU A 260 -8.02 -0.09 11.64
N ILE A 261 -7.83 -1.00 10.68
CA ILE A 261 -8.48 -2.32 10.64
C ILE A 261 -8.02 -3.25 11.76
N LEU A 262 -6.72 -3.25 12.08
CA LEU A 262 -6.18 -4.18 13.09
C LEU A 262 -6.47 -3.76 14.53
N ASN A 263 -7.16 -2.63 14.74
CA ASN A 263 -7.44 -2.03 16.06
C ASN A 263 -6.18 -2.02 16.95
N CYS A 264 -5.04 -1.69 16.34
CA CYS A 264 -3.76 -1.62 17.02
C CYS A 264 -3.66 -0.35 17.87
N HIS A 265 -2.59 -0.24 18.66
CA HIS A 265 -2.22 1.07 19.22
C HIS A 265 -1.98 2.08 18.08
N SER A 266 -2.03 3.38 18.41
CA SER A 266 -1.85 4.46 17.43
C SER A 266 -0.62 4.19 16.56
N PRO A 267 -0.77 4.04 15.23
CA PRO A 267 0.32 3.62 14.36
C PRO A 267 1.44 4.67 14.39
N LYS A 268 2.67 4.23 14.61
CA LYS A 268 3.85 5.09 14.53
C LYS A 268 4.30 5.16 13.08
N ILE A 269 4.04 6.29 12.43
CA ILE A 269 4.51 6.55 11.08
C ILE A 269 5.84 7.28 11.18
N VAL A 270 6.86 6.74 10.54
CA VAL A 270 8.21 7.29 10.52
C VAL A 270 8.66 7.37 9.08
N ASN A 271 9.10 8.55 8.65
CA ASN A 271 9.67 8.69 7.31
C ASN A 271 11.15 8.27 7.32
N GLY A 272 11.62 7.66 6.24
CA GLY A 272 12.98 7.15 6.10
C GLY A 272 14.06 8.15 6.51
N PRO A 273 14.04 9.38 5.97
CA PRO A 273 14.98 10.44 6.32
C PRO A 273 14.89 10.93 7.77
N GLU A 274 13.72 10.87 8.40
CA GLU A 274 13.50 11.39 9.77
C GLU A 274 14.22 10.57 10.84
N VAL A 275 14.56 9.32 10.53
CA VAL A 275 15.33 8.46 11.44
C VAL A 275 16.75 9.00 11.62
N PHE A 276 17.32 9.62 10.59
CA PHE A 276 18.71 10.06 10.55
C PHE A 276 18.97 11.30 11.40
N ASN A 277 19.96 11.20 12.29
CA ASN A 277 20.49 12.33 13.05
C ASN A 277 21.92 12.64 12.63
N LYS A 278 22.32 13.93 12.70
CA LYS A 278 23.67 14.39 12.37
C LYS A 278 24.73 13.90 13.37
N PHE A 279 24.32 13.52 14.57
CA PHE A 279 25.20 13.01 15.62
C PHE A 279 25.37 11.49 15.52
N VAL A 280 26.62 11.01 15.54
CA VAL A 280 26.96 9.57 15.54
C VAL A 280 26.29 8.89 16.74
N GLY A 281 25.58 7.79 16.50
CA GLY A 281 24.81 7.05 17.52
C GLY A 281 23.40 7.58 17.77
N GLY A 282 23.11 8.85 17.43
CA GLY A 282 21.76 9.42 17.60
C GLY A 282 20.70 8.74 16.74
N THR A 283 21.06 8.32 15.53
CA THR A 283 20.19 7.56 14.63
C THR A 283 19.83 6.18 15.20
N GLU A 284 20.79 5.48 15.83
CA GLU A 284 20.56 4.17 16.45
C GLU A 284 19.67 4.27 17.68
N GLU A 285 19.86 5.34 18.49
CA GLU A 285 19.01 5.62 19.64
C GLU A 285 17.57 5.91 19.22
N ASN A 286 17.36 6.66 18.13
CA ASN A 286 16.04 6.91 17.57
C ASN A 286 15.34 5.61 17.15
N VAL A 287 16.04 4.70 16.47
CA VAL A 287 15.48 3.38 16.14
C VAL A 287 15.11 2.62 17.41
N ARG A 288 15.96 2.62 18.44
CA ARG A 288 15.62 1.95 19.71
C ARG A 288 14.37 2.54 20.36
N LYS A 289 14.23 3.87 20.37
CA LYS A 289 13.07 4.57 20.92
C LYS A 289 11.75 4.16 20.28
N LEU A 290 11.74 3.84 18.97
CA LEU A 290 10.53 3.38 18.29
C LEU A 290 9.97 2.08 18.89
N PHE A 291 10.85 1.16 19.30
CA PHE A 291 10.47 -0.15 19.85
C PHE A 291 10.29 -0.16 21.38
N LEU A 292 10.77 0.84 22.12
CA LEU A 292 10.72 0.85 23.59
C LEU A 292 9.30 0.65 24.16
N ASP A 293 8.30 1.32 23.59
CA ASP A 293 6.92 1.21 24.08
C ASP A 293 6.37 -0.21 23.87
N ALA A 294 6.72 -0.83 22.74
CA ALA A 294 6.32 -2.21 22.44
C ALA A 294 7.05 -3.22 23.33
N GLU A 295 8.32 -2.98 23.64
CA GLU A 295 9.12 -3.79 24.58
C GLU A 295 8.57 -3.70 26.01
N ALA A 296 8.24 -2.49 26.47
CA ALA A 296 7.69 -2.26 27.79
C ALA A 296 6.32 -2.95 27.96
N GLU A 297 5.44 -2.83 26.95
CA GLU A 297 4.12 -3.48 27.02
C GLU A 297 4.23 -5.01 26.89
N ALA A 298 5.13 -5.53 26.06
CA ALA A 298 5.38 -6.97 25.96
C ALA A 298 5.92 -7.53 27.29
N ALA A 299 6.81 -6.82 27.97
CA ALA A 299 7.33 -7.21 29.27
C ALA A 299 6.25 -7.19 30.37
N ALA A 300 5.33 -6.21 30.32
CA ALA A 300 4.27 -6.06 31.32
C ALA A 300 3.09 -7.03 31.12
N LYS A 301 2.68 -7.27 29.87
CA LYS A 301 1.44 -7.98 29.54
C LYS A 301 1.65 -9.32 28.82
N GLY A 302 2.87 -9.64 28.39
CA GLY A 302 3.19 -10.89 27.72
C GLY A 302 2.29 -11.16 26.50
N ASP A 303 1.68 -12.35 26.47
CA ASP A 303 0.80 -12.82 25.39
C ASP A 303 -0.52 -12.00 25.27
N LEU A 304 -0.87 -11.16 26.26
CA LEU A 304 -2.03 -10.25 26.23
C LEU A 304 -1.68 -8.85 25.70
N SER A 305 -0.46 -8.63 25.22
CA SER A 305 -0.05 -7.34 24.67
C SER A 305 -0.81 -7.00 23.39
N LYS A 306 -1.22 -5.74 23.27
CA LYS A 306 -1.81 -5.22 22.04
C LYS A 306 -0.75 -5.11 20.94
N LEU A 307 -1.20 -5.21 19.69
CA LEU A 307 -0.33 -5.05 18.54
C LEU A 307 0.16 -3.60 18.42
N HIS A 308 1.46 -3.43 18.27
CA HIS A 308 2.12 -2.17 17.90
C HIS A 308 2.44 -2.18 16.42
N LEU A 309 1.92 -1.19 15.70
CA LEU A 309 2.17 -1.01 14.27
C LEU A 309 3.17 0.11 14.04
N ILE A 310 4.29 -0.22 13.39
CA ILE A 310 5.31 0.75 12.96
C ILE A 310 5.34 0.76 11.43
N ILE A 311 5.11 1.93 10.85
CA ILE A 311 5.09 2.15 9.41
C ILE A 311 6.32 2.96 9.03
N PHE A 312 7.17 2.40 8.18
CA PHE A 312 8.31 3.08 7.58
C PHE A 312 7.96 3.49 6.15
N ASP A 313 7.88 4.80 5.91
CA ASP A 313 7.84 5.34 4.55
C ASP A 313 9.27 5.53 4.02
N GLU A 314 9.45 5.49 2.70
CA GLU A 314 10.78 5.57 2.06
C GLU A 314 11.80 4.61 2.69
N PHE A 315 11.40 3.35 2.88
CA PHE A 315 12.21 2.36 3.61
C PHE A 315 13.58 2.10 2.96
N ASP A 316 13.70 2.32 1.65
CA ASP A 316 14.97 2.28 0.90
C ASP A 316 15.96 3.39 1.29
N ALA A 317 15.51 4.47 1.94
CA ALA A 317 16.41 5.48 2.48
C ALA A 317 17.19 4.96 3.70
N ILE A 318 16.54 4.16 4.55
CA ILE A 318 17.13 3.57 5.77
C ILE A 318 17.96 2.33 5.43
N CYS A 319 17.46 1.51 4.51
CA CYS A 319 17.89 0.12 4.35
C CYS A 319 18.62 -0.15 3.02
N LYS A 320 19.56 0.72 2.64
CA LYS A 320 20.34 0.56 1.41
C LYS A 320 21.25 -0.67 1.45
N GLN A 321 21.53 -1.25 0.28
CA GLN A 321 22.55 -2.30 0.15
C GLN A 321 23.90 -1.87 0.76
N ARG A 322 24.44 -2.73 1.62
CA ARG A 322 25.73 -2.53 2.29
C ARG A 322 26.85 -2.42 1.25
N GLY A 323 27.76 -1.46 1.46
CA GLY A 323 28.93 -1.28 0.59
C GLY A 323 28.66 -0.60 -0.77
N ALA A 324 27.44 -0.16 -1.05
CA ALA A 324 27.10 0.51 -2.31
C ALA A 324 27.69 1.94 -2.44
N VAL A 325 28.04 2.59 -1.32
CA VAL A 325 28.60 3.96 -1.30
C VAL A 325 29.88 3.98 -0.46
N ARG A 326 31.03 4.22 -1.11
CA ARG A 326 32.35 4.36 -0.45
C ARG A 326 32.48 5.60 0.44
N ASP A 327 31.56 6.56 0.35
CA ASP A 327 31.62 7.89 1.00
C ASP A 327 30.62 8.12 2.15
N SER A 328 29.70 7.20 2.44
CA SER A 328 28.82 7.34 3.62
C SER A 328 29.50 6.72 4.84
N THR A 329 29.53 7.46 5.94
CA THR A 329 30.23 7.22 7.23
C THR A 329 29.88 5.92 7.99
N GLY A 330 29.42 4.86 7.32
CA GLY A 330 29.00 3.58 7.94
C GLY A 330 27.72 3.68 8.78
N VAL A 331 27.15 4.88 8.93
CA VAL A 331 25.95 5.12 9.73
C VAL A 331 24.75 4.32 9.19
N ASN A 332 24.59 4.24 7.87
CA ASN A 332 23.51 3.46 7.25
C ASN A 332 23.60 1.97 7.62
N ASP A 333 24.80 1.39 7.57
CA ASP A 333 25.01 -0.03 7.87
C ASP A 333 24.71 -0.34 9.34
N ASN A 334 25.09 0.56 10.25
CA ASN A 334 24.78 0.41 11.68
C ASN A 334 23.28 0.46 11.97
N VAL A 335 22.54 1.32 11.29
CA VAL A 335 21.08 1.44 11.45
C VAL A 335 20.38 0.17 10.97
N VAL A 336 20.81 -0.38 9.83
CA VAL A 336 20.30 -1.67 9.34
C VAL A 336 20.58 -2.78 10.36
N ASN A 337 21.79 -2.87 10.89
CA ASN A 337 22.13 -3.86 11.92
C ASN A 337 21.28 -3.70 13.19
N GLN A 338 21.04 -2.47 13.62
CA GLN A 338 20.22 -2.18 14.79
C GLN A 338 18.75 -2.56 14.58
N LEU A 339 18.19 -2.33 13.39
CA LEU A 339 16.84 -2.74 13.02
C LEU A 339 16.72 -4.27 12.95
N LEU A 340 17.69 -4.95 12.34
CA LEU A 340 17.77 -6.41 12.31
C LEU A 340 17.86 -7.02 13.71
N ALA A 341 18.65 -6.43 14.60
CA ALA A 341 18.76 -6.88 15.99
C ALA A 341 17.44 -6.73 16.77
N LYS A 342 16.60 -5.75 16.44
CA LYS A 342 15.26 -5.59 17.06
C LYS A 342 14.22 -6.56 16.51
N ILE A 343 14.33 -6.95 15.24
CA ILE A 343 13.40 -7.89 14.60
C ILE A 343 13.71 -9.35 14.98
N ASP A 344 14.97 -9.74 14.85
CA ASP A 344 15.45 -11.13 14.97
C ASP A 344 16.22 -11.43 16.26
N GLY A 345 16.48 -10.43 17.09
CA GLY A 345 17.30 -10.59 18.29
C GLY A 345 16.69 -11.55 19.31
N VAL A 346 17.49 -11.84 20.35
CA VAL A 346 17.13 -12.75 21.46
C VAL A 346 15.82 -12.32 22.15
N ASN A 347 15.54 -11.02 22.19
CA ASN A 347 14.30 -10.44 22.72
C ASN A 347 13.29 -10.13 21.60
N SER A 348 13.00 -11.12 20.76
CA SER A 348 12.13 -10.96 19.60
C SER A 348 10.68 -10.74 20.05
N LEU A 349 10.10 -9.59 19.70
CA LEU A 349 8.73 -9.22 20.07
C LEU A 349 7.70 -9.85 19.12
N ASN A 350 6.69 -10.54 19.67
CA ASN A 350 5.57 -11.09 18.89
C ASN A 350 4.43 -10.06 18.67
N ASN A 351 4.41 -9.00 19.48
CA ASN A 351 3.39 -7.95 19.48
C ASN A 351 3.73 -6.75 18.59
N VAL A 352 4.72 -6.88 17.71
CA VAL A 352 5.10 -5.83 16.74
C VAL A 352 4.82 -6.27 15.32
N LEU A 353 4.30 -5.35 14.52
CA LEU A 353 4.16 -5.46 13.08
C LEU A 353 4.84 -4.26 12.42
N LEU A 354 5.75 -4.55 11.49
CA LEU A 354 6.44 -3.57 10.68
C LEU A 354 5.85 -3.55 9.28
N ILE A 355 5.51 -2.36 8.78
CA ILE A 355 5.16 -2.16 7.37
C ILE A 355 6.21 -1.22 6.77
N GLY A 356 6.97 -1.73 5.80
CA GLY A 356 7.91 -0.94 5.02
C GLY A 356 7.28 -0.57 3.68
N MET A 357 7.44 0.68 3.26
CA MET A 357 6.95 1.16 1.96
C MET A 357 8.13 1.69 1.17
N THR A 358 8.25 1.28 -0.09
CA THR A 358 9.32 1.77 -0.97
C THR A 358 8.85 1.89 -2.41
N ASN A 359 9.50 2.75 -3.19
CA ASN A 359 9.34 2.76 -4.64
C ASN A 359 10.33 1.81 -5.33
N ARG A 360 11.38 1.39 -4.63
CA ARG A 360 12.56 0.71 -5.19
C ARG A 360 12.99 -0.46 -4.30
N MET A 361 12.44 -1.64 -4.58
CA MET A 361 12.83 -2.87 -3.89
C MET A 361 14.30 -3.25 -4.15
N ASP A 362 14.84 -2.89 -5.32
CA ASP A 362 16.22 -3.19 -5.75
C ASP A 362 17.29 -2.55 -4.86
N LEU A 363 16.97 -1.44 -4.20
CA LEU A 363 17.90 -0.72 -3.33
C LEU A 363 18.00 -1.32 -1.92
N ILE A 364 17.06 -2.18 -1.54
CA ILE A 364 16.95 -2.70 -0.17
C ILE A 364 17.96 -3.83 0.07
N ASP A 365 18.58 -3.85 1.25
CA ASP A 365 19.44 -4.94 1.70
C ASP A 365 18.69 -6.29 1.75
N GLU A 366 19.18 -7.28 1.00
CA GLU A 366 18.65 -8.64 0.96
C GLU A 366 18.58 -9.30 2.35
N ALA A 367 19.44 -8.90 3.29
CA ALA A 367 19.39 -9.41 4.65
C ALA A 367 18.04 -9.14 5.32
N ILE A 368 17.39 -8.00 5.02
CA ILE A 368 16.11 -7.61 5.61
C ILE A 368 14.94 -8.38 4.97
N LEU A 369 15.08 -8.75 3.70
CA LEU A 369 14.04 -9.44 2.91
C LEU A 369 13.92 -10.95 3.23
N ARG A 370 14.75 -11.47 4.13
CA ARG A 370 14.76 -12.89 4.50
C ARG A 370 13.50 -13.27 5.33
N PRO A 371 13.01 -14.51 5.19
CA PRO A 371 11.90 -15.02 5.99
C PRO A 371 12.14 -14.84 7.50
N GLY A 372 11.08 -14.52 8.25
CA GLY A 372 11.16 -14.13 9.67
C GLY A 372 11.35 -12.62 9.94
N ARG A 373 11.78 -11.85 8.94
CA ARG A 373 11.89 -10.37 8.98
C ARG A 373 10.78 -9.74 8.15
N PHE A 374 11.12 -9.14 7.01
CA PHE A 374 10.16 -8.74 5.97
C PHE A 374 9.97 -9.92 5.03
N GLU A 375 9.09 -10.83 5.42
CA GLU A 375 8.83 -12.05 4.64
C GLU A 375 7.79 -11.83 3.55
N VAL A 376 6.80 -10.97 3.81
CA VAL A 376 5.69 -10.73 2.88
C VAL A 376 6.01 -9.51 2.03
N HIS A 377 6.36 -9.75 0.77
CA HIS A 377 6.57 -8.73 -0.24
C HIS A 377 5.33 -8.64 -1.14
N VAL A 378 4.76 -7.45 -1.27
CA VAL A 378 3.58 -7.20 -2.13
C VAL A 378 3.87 -6.03 -3.06
N GLU A 379 3.81 -6.32 -4.36
CA GLU A 379 3.89 -5.33 -5.42
C GLU A 379 2.53 -4.64 -5.58
N ILE A 380 2.49 -3.34 -5.40
CA ILE A 380 1.33 -2.49 -5.68
C ILE A 380 1.54 -1.90 -7.07
N SER A 381 0.87 -2.50 -8.06
CA SER A 381 0.93 -2.09 -9.46
C SER A 381 0.01 -0.90 -9.75
N LEU A 382 0.08 -0.35 -10.96
CA LEU A 382 -0.89 0.63 -11.43
C LEU A 382 -2.30 0.03 -11.48
N PRO A 383 -3.36 0.82 -11.21
CA PRO A 383 -4.72 0.33 -11.21
C PRO A 383 -5.20 -0.07 -12.61
N ASN A 384 -5.92 -1.20 -12.67
CA ASN A 384 -6.67 -1.63 -13.86
C ASN A 384 -7.81 -0.67 -14.17
N GLU A 385 -8.45 -0.79 -15.33
CA GLU A 385 -9.57 0.08 -15.75
C GLU A 385 -10.72 0.09 -14.72
N GLU A 386 -11.16 -1.07 -14.26
CA GLU A 386 -12.15 -1.19 -13.17
C GLU A 386 -11.65 -0.51 -11.87
N GLY A 387 -10.36 -0.68 -11.55
CA GLY A 387 -9.75 -0.06 -10.38
C GLY A 387 -9.69 1.46 -10.48
N ARG A 388 -9.45 2.01 -11.68
CA ARG A 388 -9.50 3.46 -11.93
C ARG A 388 -10.92 3.99 -11.78
N GLU A 389 -11.92 3.28 -12.27
CA GLU A 389 -13.33 3.64 -12.07
C GLU A 389 -13.68 3.67 -10.56
N GLU A 390 -13.24 2.68 -9.79
CA GLU A 390 -13.40 2.68 -8.33
C GLU A 390 -12.73 3.89 -7.66
N ILE A 391 -11.51 4.23 -8.05
CA ILE A 391 -10.79 5.39 -7.53
C ILE A 391 -11.54 6.68 -7.87
N PHE A 392 -11.96 6.86 -9.12
CA PHE A 392 -12.82 7.99 -9.51
C PHE A 392 -14.10 8.05 -8.68
N ARG A 393 -14.74 6.91 -8.45
CA ARG A 393 -15.97 6.81 -7.65
C ARG A 393 -15.75 7.24 -6.20
N ILE A 394 -14.60 6.92 -5.61
CA ILE A 394 -14.23 7.31 -4.25
C ILE A 394 -13.99 8.83 -4.17
N HIS A 395 -13.17 9.38 -5.06
CA HIS A 395 -12.85 10.83 -5.03
C HIS A 395 -14.05 11.71 -5.44
N THR A 396 -14.96 11.20 -6.28
CA THR A 396 -16.19 11.91 -6.66
C THR A 396 -17.35 11.71 -5.68
N ARG A 397 -17.21 10.83 -4.67
CA ARG A 397 -18.29 10.51 -3.72
C ARG A 397 -18.90 11.76 -3.07
N GLY A 398 -18.07 12.66 -2.54
CA GLY A 398 -18.54 13.89 -1.91
C GLY A 398 -19.25 14.83 -2.89
N MET A 399 -18.81 14.91 -4.15
CA MET A 399 -19.47 15.71 -5.18
C MET A 399 -20.81 15.13 -5.60
N ARG A 400 -20.89 13.79 -5.66
CA ARG A 400 -22.10 13.04 -6.00
C ARG A 400 -23.16 13.12 -4.92
N GLU A 401 -22.76 12.92 -3.66
CA GLU A 401 -23.67 13.00 -2.50
C GLU A 401 -24.27 14.41 -2.36
N ASN A 402 -23.51 15.45 -2.70
CA ASN A 402 -23.95 16.85 -2.67
C ASN A 402 -24.61 17.32 -3.99
N GLY A 403 -24.70 16.48 -5.03
CA GLY A 403 -25.35 16.83 -6.30
C GLY A 403 -24.63 17.87 -7.16
N ILE A 404 -23.31 18.06 -6.95
CA ILE A 404 -22.47 19.07 -7.63
C ILE A 404 -21.93 18.55 -8.97
N ILE A 405 -21.96 17.23 -9.19
CA ILE A 405 -21.51 16.62 -10.44
C ILE A 405 -22.61 16.66 -11.50
N GLY A 406 -22.25 17.02 -12.74
CA GLY A 406 -23.15 16.96 -13.88
C GLY A 406 -23.61 15.53 -14.19
N LYS A 407 -24.85 15.38 -14.67
CA LYS A 407 -25.41 14.08 -15.07
C LYS A 407 -24.75 13.51 -16.34
N ASP A 408 -24.01 14.34 -17.05
CA ASP A 408 -23.24 14.05 -18.25
C ASP A 408 -21.89 13.36 -17.96
N VAL A 409 -21.45 13.32 -16.70
CA VAL A 409 -20.17 12.73 -16.32
C VAL A 409 -20.28 11.21 -16.21
N ASN A 410 -19.61 10.49 -17.12
CA ASN A 410 -19.49 9.03 -17.08
C ASN A 410 -18.10 8.61 -16.56
N LEU A 411 -18.05 8.00 -15.38
CA LEU A 411 -16.79 7.58 -14.75
C LEU A 411 -16.10 6.43 -15.51
N ALA A 412 -16.86 5.56 -16.17
CA ALA A 412 -16.29 4.47 -16.97
C ALA A 412 -15.56 5.02 -18.21
N GLU A 413 -16.13 6.06 -18.83
CA GLU A 413 -15.48 6.76 -19.94
C GLU A 413 -14.16 7.39 -19.49
N LEU A 414 -14.15 8.09 -18.34
CA LEU A 414 -12.93 8.69 -17.78
C LEU A 414 -11.87 7.64 -17.44
N ALA A 415 -12.27 6.47 -16.92
CA ALA A 415 -11.35 5.37 -16.64
C ALA A 415 -10.69 4.80 -17.91
N SER A 416 -11.42 4.78 -19.03
CA SER A 416 -10.92 4.33 -20.33
C SER A 416 -9.90 5.31 -20.95
N LEU A 417 -10.09 6.62 -20.72
CA LEU A 417 -9.22 7.70 -21.21
C LEU A 417 -7.92 7.84 -20.38
N THR A 418 -7.98 7.55 -19.08
CA THR A 418 -6.85 7.70 -18.14
C THR A 418 -5.97 6.46 -18.05
N LYS A 419 -5.53 5.93 -19.20
CA LYS A 419 -4.62 4.77 -19.23
C LYS A 419 -3.29 5.10 -18.56
N ASN A 420 -2.81 4.20 -17.69
CA ASN A 420 -1.59 4.32 -16.87
C ASN A 420 -1.61 5.35 -15.74
N TYR A 421 -2.75 5.99 -15.46
CA TYR A 421 -2.80 6.95 -14.35
C TYR A 421 -2.67 6.20 -13.02
N SER A 422 -1.85 6.75 -12.13
CA SER A 422 -1.77 6.34 -10.73
C SER A 422 -2.93 6.92 -9.92
N GLY A 423 -3.18 6.39 -8.71
CA GLY A 423 -4.25 6.89 -7.85
C GLY A 423 -4.10 8.38 -7.53
N ALA A 424 -2.87 8.85 -7.32
CA ALA A 424 -2.57 10.26 -7.08
C ALA A 424 -2.81 11.14 -8.32
N GLU A 425 -2.55 10.63 -9.53
CA GLU A 425 -2.82 11.36 -10.77
C GLU A 425 -4.33 11.44 -11.04
N ILE A 426 -5.09 10.38 -10.75
CA ILE A 426 -6.55 10.40 -10.83
C ILE A 426 -7.14 11.43 -9.85
N GLU A 427 -6.62 11.49 -8.62
CA GLU A 427 -6.96 12.54 -7.67
C GLU A 427 -6.61 13.94 -8.24
N GLY A 428 -5.47 14.05 -8.91
CA GLY A 428 -5.05 15.25 -9.64
C GLY A 428 -6.04 15.67 -10.73
N VAL A 429 -6.51 14.74 -11.56
CA VAL A 429 -7.53 14.99 -12.59
C VAL A 429 -8.82 15.49 -11.96
N VAL A 430 -9.28 14.86 -10.88
CA VAL A 430 -10.49 15.29 -10.18
C VAL A 430 -10.32 16.71 -9.61
N ARG A 431 -9.14 17.03 -9.07
CA ARG A 431 -8.82 18.35 -8.53
C ARG A 431 -8.70 19.43 -9.62
N SER A 432 -8.09 19.11 -10.76
CA SER A 432 -8.04 20.02 -11.92
C SER A 432 -9.45 20.25 -12.48
N ALA A 433 -10.29 19.21 -12.58
CA ALA A 433 -11.67 19.36 -13.03
C ALA A 433 -12.48 20.31 -12.12
N ILE A 434 -12.30 20.21 -10.80
CA ILE A 434 -12.87 21.17 -9.83
C ILE A 434 -12.33 22.59 -10.08
N SER A 435 -11.02 22.73 -10.27
CA SER A 435 -10.39 24.04 -10.55
C SER A 435 -10.91 24.67 -11.83
N ASN A 436 -11.11 23.87 -12.88
CA ASN A 436 -11.67 24.30 -14.16
C ASN A 436 -13.14 24.70 -14.03
N ALA A 437 -13.92 24.00 -13.20
CA ALA A 437 -15.27 24.44 -12.86
C ALA A 437 -15.27 25.77 -12.10
N PHE A 438 -14.37 25.96 -11.12
CA PHE A 438 -14.26 27.25 -10.41
C PHE A 438 -13.84 28.39 -11.33
N ASN A 439 -12.87 28.18 -12.22
CA ASN A 439 -12.41 29.21 -13.16
C ASN A 439 -13.51 29.69 -14.12
N LYS A 440 -14.51 28.87 -14.45
CA LYS A 440 -15.66 29.31 -15.27
C LYS A 440 -16.54 30.35 -14.59
N HIS A 441 -16.59 30.33 -13.26
CA HIS A 441 -17.46 31.18 -12.46
C HIS A 441 -16.72 32.34 -11.80
N ILE A 442 -15.41 32.47 -12.05
CA ILE A 442 -14.60 33.59 -11.61
C ILE A 442 -14.36 34.48 -12.84
N ASP A 443 -15.01 35.64 -12.88
CA ASP A 443 -14.70 36.67 -13.88
C ASP A 443 -13.34 37.29 -13.57
N LEU A 444 -12.34 37.00 -14.41
CA LEU A 444 -10.98 37.53 -14.29
C LEU A 444 -10.92 39.06 -14.36
N ASP A 445 -11.90 39.68 -15.03
CA ASP A 445 -12.00 41.13 -15.18
C ASP A 445 -12.63 41.82 -13.95
N HIS A 446 -13.39 41.09 -13.11
CA HIS A 446 -14.08 41.63 -11.94
C HIS A 446 -14.05 40.66 -10.74
N PRO A 447 -12.92 40.54 -10.01
CA PRO A 447 -12.73 39.55 -8.95
C PRO A 447 -13.56 39.78 -7.65
N THR A 448 -14.45 40.78 -7.63
CA THR A 448 -15.22 41.19 -6.44
C THR A 448 -16.68 40.69 -6.41
N GLU A 449 -17.19 40.06 -7.46
CA GLU A 449 -18.53 39.48 -7.43
C GLU A 449 -18.54 38.17 -6.61
N VAL A 450 -19.44 38.11 -5.62
CA VAL A 450 -19.61 36.93 -4.78
C VAL A 450 -20.23 35.82 -5.64
N VAL A 451 -19.41 34.86 -6.04
CA VAL A 451 -19.87 33.69 -6.81
C VAL A 451 -20.93 32.94 -5.99
N ASN A 452 -22.12 32.76 -6.56
CA ASN A 452 -23.15 31.93 -5.96
C ASN A 452 -22.68 30.47 -5.91
N ALA A 453 -22.46 29.95 -4.69
CA ALA A 453 -21.99 28.58 -4.48
C ALA A 453 -22.94 27.50 -5.02
N GLN A 454 -24.19 27.85 -5.37
CA GLN A 454 -25.21 26.93 -5.90
C GLN A 454 -25.10 26.70 -7.42
N ASP A 455 -24.33 27.53 -8.13
CA ASP A 455 -24.22 27.48 -9.60
C ASP A 455 -22.97 26.74 -10.08
N VAL A 456 -22.07 26.36 -9.17
CA VAL A 456 -20.84 25.65 -9.53
C VAL A 456 -21.12 24.17 -9.72
N PHE A 457 -21.09 23.72 -10.98
CA PHE A 457 -21.22 22.30 -11.33
C PHE A 457 -19.98 21.82 -12.11
N VAL A 458 -19.52 20.61 -11.78
CA VAL A 458 -18.43 19.98 -12.53
C VAL A 458 -19.03 19.19 -13.69
N THR A 459 -18.75 19.64 -14.93
CA THR A 459 -19.29 19.04 -16.16
C THR A 459 -18.31 18.05 -16.80
N ARG A 460 -18.77 17.23 -17.75
CA ARG A 460 -17.90 16.30 -18.51
C ARG A 460 -16.75 17.04 -19.19
N GLN A 461 -16.99 18.24 -19.70
CA GLN A 461 -15.97 19.04 -20.40
C GLN A 461 -14.84 19.51 -19.46
N ASP A 462 -15.12 19.64 -18.16
CA ASP A 462 -14.10 20.01 -17.17
C ASP A 462 -13.17 18.84 -16.87
N PHE A 463 -13.73 17.63 -16.82
CA PHE A 463 -12.94 16.40 -16.72
C PHE A 463 -12.10 16.15 -17.97
N LEU A 464 -12.63 16.39 -19.17
CA LEU A 464 -11.85 16.21 -20.40
C LEU A 464 -10.65 17.17 -20.46
N ARG A 465 -10.85 18.45 -20.13
CA ARG A 465 -9.75 19.42 -20.01
C ARG A 465 -8.75 19.02 -18.94
N ALA A 466 -9.22 18.54 -17.79
CA ALA A 466 -8.34 18.08 -16.72
C ALA A 466 -7.48 16.87 -17.11
N VAL A 467 -8.01 15.97 -17.95
CA VAL A 467 -7.24 14.82 -18.48
C VAL A 467 -6.16 15.27 -19.46
N GLU A 468 -6.40 16.35 -20.22
CA GLU A 468 -5.39 16.95 -21.11
C GLU A 468 -4.30 17.70 -20.32
N GLU A 469 -4.67 18.37 -19.22
CA GLU A 469 -3.72 19.11 -18.37
C GLU A 469 -2.85 18.22 -17.48
N VAL A 470 -3.42 17.14 -16.94
CA VAL A 470 -2.73 16.26 -15.99
C VAL A 470 -2.06 15.14 -16.76
N GLU A 471 -0.76 15.26 -16.99
CA GLU A 471 0.02 14.21 -17.64
C GLU A 471 0.36 13.04 -16.69
N PRO A 472 0.31 11.79 -17.16
CA PRO A 472 0.75 10.64 -16.36
C PRO A 472 2.27 10.64 -16.21
N ALA A 473 2.77 10.46 -14.98
CA ALA A 473 4.21 10.33 -14.73
C ALA A 473 4.77 9.01 -15.29
N PHE A 474 3.92 7.99 -15.46
CA PHE A 474 4.27 6.70 -16.02
C PHE A 474 3.88 6.62 -17.50
N GLY A 475 4.87 6.50 -18.40
CA GLY A 475 4.64 6.43 -19.85
C GLY A 475 4.92 7.72 -20.62
N GLN A 476 5.92 8.51 -20.19
CA GLN A 476 6.42 9.80 -20.71
C GLN A 476 6.65 9.97 -22.24
N ALA A 477 6.20 9.08 -23.11
CA ALA A 477 6.62 9.08 -24.52
C ALA A 477 5.55 9.48 -25.54
N LYS A 478 4.38 10.02 -25.17
CA LYS A 478 3.49 10.55 -26.23
C LYS A 478 4.17 11.70 -26.99
N GLU A 479 4.77 12.65 -26.27
CA GLU A 479 5.55 13.73 -26.89
C GLU A 479 6.85 13.23 -27.54
N GLU A 480 7.60 12.35 -26.86
CA GLU A 480 8.84 11.80 -27.45
C GLU A 480 8.56 11.03 -28.75
N CYS A 481 7.48 10.24 -28.79
CA CYS A 481 7.08 9.48 -29.97
C CYS A 481 6.50 10.39 -31.07
N SER A 482 5.74 11.45 -30.72
CA SER A 482 5.28 12.43 -31.71
C SER A 482 6.45 13.20 -32.33
N ASN A 483 7.47 13.56 -31.53
CA ASN A 483 8.67 14.23 -32.02
C ASN A 483 9.44 13.38 -33.05
N LEU A 484 9.45 12.05 -32.89
CA LEU A 484 10.07 11.16 -33.87
C LEU A 484 9.34 11.12 -35.23
N LYS A 485 8.02 11.37 -35.23
CA LYS A 485 7.17 11.30 -36.43
C LYS A 485 7.15 12.62 -37.22
N GLY A 486 7.40 13.76 -36.57
CA GLY A 486 7.32 15.08 -37.23
C GLY A 486 5.91 15.32 -37.80
N ASP A 487 5.82 15.70 -39.08
CA ASP A 487 4.56 16.02 -39.79
C ASP A 487 3.70 14.80 -40.17
N GLY A 488 4.05 13.60 -39.70
CA GLY A 488 3.30 12.38 -39.98
C GLY A 488 4.04 11.42 -40.90
N ILE A 489 3.31 10.46 -41.47
CA ILE A 489 3.86 9.54 -42.46
C ILE A 489 3.19 9.78 -43.80
N ILE A 490 4.01 10.07 -44.79
CA ILE A 490 3.58 10.27 -46.17
C ILE A 490 3.45 8.92 -46.86
N TYR A 491 2.33 8.73 -47.55
CA TYR A 491 2.10 7.56 -48.38
C TYR A 491 2.85 7.67 -49.71
N TYR A 492 3.73 6.71 -49.99
CA TYR A 492 4.55 6.68 -51.23
C TYR A 492 4.32 5.41 -52.07
N GLY A 493 3.12 4.80 -51.99
CA GLY A 493 2.70 3.71 -52.86
C GLY A 493 2.97 2.30 -52.32
N LYS A 494 3.03 1.32 -53.23
CA LYS A 494 3.18 -0.13 -52.92
C LYS A 494 4.33 -0.48 -51.96
N PRO A 495 5.52 0.17 -52.03
CA PRO A 495 6.59 -0.13 -51.08
C PRO A 495 6.19 0.18 -49.62
N TRP A 496 5.39 1.23 -49.39
CA TRP A 496 4.84 1.54 -48.08
C TRP A 496 3.80 0.51 -47.62
N GLU A 497 2.88 0.08 -48.50
CA GLU A 497 1.88 -0.95 -48.17
C GLU A 497 2.52 -2.24 -47.63
N GLY A 498 3.69 -2.61 -48.16
CA GLY A 498 4.47 -3.75 -47.67
C GLY A 498 5.01 -3.56 -46.25
N VAL A 499 5.54 -2.37 -45.95
CA VAL A 499 6.01 -2.00 -44.60
C VAL A 499 4.84 -1.96 -43.62
N GLU A 500 3.74 -1.33 -44.02
CA GLU A 500 2.53 -1.23 -43.21
C GLU A 500 1.93 -2.61 -42.89
N SER A 501 1.87 -3.49 -43.88
CA SER A 501 1.41 -4.87 -43.71
C SER A 501 2.31 -5.65 -42.73
N CYS A 502 3.63 -5.43 -42.78
CA CYS A 502 4.56 -6.02 -41.81
C CYS A 502 4.29 -5.49 -40.40
N CYS A 503 4.12 -4.18 -40.23
CA CYS A 503 3.78 -3.56 -38.94
C CYS A 503 2.50 -4.14 -38.34
N SER A 504 1.42 -4.24 -39.15
CA SER A 504 0.16 -4.85 -38.71
C SER A 504 0.34 -6.29 -38.23
N ARG A 505 1.08 -7.10 -39.00
CA ARG A 505 1.38 -8.49 -38.62
C ARG A 505 2.14 -8.60 -37.30
N TYR A 506 3.13 -7.72 -37.06
CA TYR A 506 3.90 -7.73 -35.81
C TYR A 506 3.03 -7.37 -34.61
N VAL A 507 2.14 -6.38 -34.75
CA VAL A 507 1.19 -6.02 -33.70
C VAL A 507 0.20 -7.16 -33.42
N GLU A 508 -0.34 -7.81 -34.44
CA GLU A 508 -1.24 -8.96 -34.29
C GLU A 508 -0.58 -10.19 -33.65
N LEU A 509 0.71 -10.41 -33.92
CA LEU A 509 1.50 -11.46 -33.28
C LEU A 509 1.59 -11.25 -31.77
N LEU A 510 1.72 -10.00 -31.33
CA LEU A 510 1.73 -9.66 -29.91
C LEU A 510 0.33 -9.57 -29.30
N LYS A 511 -0.66 -8.95 -29.96
CA LYS A 511 -2.00 -8.75 -29.38
C LYS A 511 -2.81 -10.04 -29.25
N GLY A 512 -2.59 -11.06 -30.09
CA GLY A 512 -3.38 -12.30 -30.08
C GLY A 512 -3.45 -12.99 -28.70
N GLU A 513 -4.66 -13.28 -28.23
CA GLU A 513 -4.92 -14.06 -27.02
C GLU A 513 -4.48 -15.52 -27.21
N GLY A 514 -3.75 -16.09 -26.24
CA GLY A 514 -3.26 -17.48 -26.29
C GLY A 514 -1.95 -17.73 -27.04
N LYS A 515 -1.28 -16.69 -27.57
CA LYS A 515 0.03 -16.84 -28.22
C LYS A 515 1.17 -16.91 -27.20
N ARG A 516 2.12 -17.83 -27.42
CA ARG A 516 3.30 -18.09 -26.56
C ARG A 516 4.38 -17.00 -26.63
N ILE A 517 4.24 -16.03 -27.54
CA ILE A 517 5.26 -15.01 -27.79
C ILE A 517 4.99 -13.82 -26.86
N HIS A 518 5.84 -13.69 -25.83
CA HIS A 518 5.78 -12.60 -24.85
C HIS A 518 6.75 -11.45 -25.16
N LEU A 519 7.73 -11.70 -26.04
CA LEU A 519 8.75 -10.74 -26.45
C LEU A 519 8.86 -10.77 -27.98
N LEU A 520 8.77 -9.61 -28.62
CA LEU A 520 9.08 -9.43 -30.03
C LEU A 520 10.07 -8.29 -30.16
N SER A 521 11.24 -8.57 -30.73
CA SER A 521 12.26 -7.55 -31.02
C SER A 521 12.36 -7.34 -32.54
N VAL A 522 12.15 -6.10 -33.00
CA VAL A 522 12.16 -5.70 -34.42
C VAL A 522 13.32 -4.75 -34.67
N LEU A 523 14.20 -5.07 -35.61
CA LEU A 523 15.25 -4.18 -36.08
C LEU A 523 14.83 -3.53 -37.40
N ILE A 524 14.76 -2.20 -37.41
CA ILE A 524 14.46 -1.39 -38.59
C ILE A 524 15.77 -0.84 -39.17
N GLU A 525 16.09 -1.31 -40.36
CA GLU A 525 17.28 -0.90 -41.12
C GLU A 525 16.88 -0.04 -42.33
N GLY A 526 17.73 0.93 -42.66
CA GLY A 526 17.64 1.68 -43.91
C GLY A 526 18.73 2.74 -43.99
N LEU A 527 18.89 3.36 -45.16
CA LEU A 527 19.84 4.47 -45.30
C LEU A 527 19.52 5.64 -44.35
N PRO A 528 20.51 6.46 -43.97
CA PRO A 528 20.26 7.74 -43.30
C PRO A 528 19.18 8.54 -44.04
N GLY A 529 18.20 9.08 -43.31
CA GLY A 529 17.11 9.85 -43.89
C GLY A 529 15.94 9.05 -44.50
N SER A 530 15.92 7.71 -44.41
CA SER A 530 14.80 6.90 -44.92
C SER A 530 13.53 6.90 -44.05
N GLY A 531 13.52 7.60 -42.92
CA GLY A 531 12.35 7.65 -42.01
C GLY A 531 12.25 6.52 -40.98
N LYS A 532 13.36 5.84 -40.65
CA LYS A 532 13.40 4.73 -39.66
C LYS A 532 12.71 5.07 -38.34
N SER A 533 13.08 6.18 -37.72
CA SER A 533 12.56 6.63 -36.44
C SER A 533 11.05 6.94 -36.51
N ALA A 534 10.59 7.53 -37.62
CA ALA A 534 9.16 7.77 -37.86
C ALA A 534 8.36 6.46 -38.01
N VAL A 535 8.92 5.45 -38.67
CA VAL A 535 8.27 4.12 -38.78
C VAL A 535 8.27 3.39 -37.43
N ALA A 536 9.33 3.52 -36.63
CA ALA A 536 9.36 2.99 -35.27
C ALA A 536 8.25 3.61 -34.40
N ALA A 537 8.08 4.94 -34.47
CA ALA A 537 7.01 5.65 -33.79
C ALA A 537 5.62 5.19 -34.25
N TYR A 538 5.42 5.02 -35.56
CA TYR A 538 4.16 4.52 -36.12
C TYR A 538 3.83 3.10 -35.71
N LEU A 539 4.82 2.22 -35.65
CA LEU A 539 4.62 0.85 -35.16
C LEU A 539 4.20 0.86 -33.68
N ALA A 540 4.79 1.73 -32.86
CA ALA A 540 4.41 1.87 -31.45
C ALA A 540 2.99 2.45 -31.28
N GLU A 541 2.62 3.43 -32.10
CA GLU A 541 1.28 4.05 -32.11
C GLU A 541 0.20 3.02 -32.53
N LYS A 542 0.45 2.28 -33.62
CA LYS A 542 -0.44 1.22 -34.12
C LYS A 542 -0.60 0.07 -33.12
N ALA A 543 0.43 -0.17 -32.30
CA ALA A 543 0.34 -1.14 -31.21
C ALA A 543 -0.64 -0.68 -30.13
N GLU A 544 -0.89 0.62 -29.94
CA GLU A 544 -1.75 1.20 -28.89
C GLU A 544 -1.41 0.65 -27.49
N PHE A 545 -0.15 0.31 -27.26
CA PHE A 545 0.25 -0.23 -25.97
C PHE A 545 0.24 0.86 -24.91
N PRO A 546 -0.18 0.55 -23.67
CA PRO A 546 -0.24 1.51 -22.59
C PRO A 546 1.10 2.20 -22.32
N TYR A 547 2.20 1.46 -22.32
CA TYR A 547 3.52 2.03 -22.06
C TYR A 547 4.35 2.09 -23.34
N VAL A 548 4.81 3.28 -23.70
CA VAL A 548 5.80 3.51 -24.76
C VAL A 548 6.97 4.26 -24.12
N LYS A 549 8.20 3.86 -24.42
CA LYS A 549 9.40 4.64 -24.04
C LYS A 549 10.37 4.74 -25.21
N VAL A 550 10.80 5.97 -25.50
CA VAL A 550 11.85 6.23 -26.47
C VAL A 550 13.18 6.37 -25.72
N ILE A 551 14.20 5.70 -26.24
CA ILE A 551 15.58 5.78 -25.81
C ILE A 551 16.36 6.28 -27.02
N SER A 552 16.64 7.58 -27.05
CA SER A 552 17.43 8.21 -28.10
C SER A 552 18.74 8.75 -27.54
N SER A 553 19.74 8.93 -28.41
CA SER A 553 21.01 9.56 -28.01
C SER A 553 20.83 11.02 -27.57
N GLU A 554 19.79 11.70 -28.03
CA GLU A 554 19.50 13.11 -27.73
C GLU A 554 19.24 13.35 -26.24
N VAL A 555 18.48 12.45 -25.60
CA VAL A 555 18.22 12.51 -24.16
C VAL A 555 19.49 12.15 -23.35
N MET A 556 20.48 11.52 -23.98
CA MET A 556 21.65 10.95 -23.30
C MET A 556 22.95 11.77 -23.45
N VAL A 557 22.94 12.91 -24.13
CA VAL A 557 24.16 13.65 -24.53
C VAL A 557 25.04 14.08 -23.33
N SER A 558 24.47 14.25 -22.13
CA SER A 558 25.20 14.75 -20.95
C SER A 558 25.55 13.69 -19.89
N TYR A 559 25.27 12.42 -20.15
CA TYR A 559 25.45 11.35 -19.15
C TYR A 559 26.74 10.55 -19.37
N GLY A 560 27.35 10.07 -18.28
CA GLY A 560 28.44 9.10 -18.36
C GLY A 560 27.95 7.69 -18.71
N GLU A 561 28.83 6.80 -19.17
CA GLU A 561 28.47 5.44 -19.62
C GLU A 561 27.63 4.66 -18.58
N LEU A 562 28.05 4.67 -17.31
CA LEU A 562 27.34 3.96 -16.24
C LEU A 562 25.94 4.56 -15.98
N GLN A 563 25.77 5.87 -16.14
CA GLN A 563 24.47 6.51 -16.03
C GLN A 563 23.57 6.13 -17.20
N LYS A 564 24.10 6.09 -18.43
CA LYS A 564 23.36 5.61 -19.61
C LYS A 564 22.87 4.18 -19.45
N VAL A 565 23.74 3.27 -18.98
CA VAL A 565 23.35 1.89 -18.68
C VAL A 565 22.23 1.84 -17.65
N ASN A 566 22.28 2.65 -16.59
CA ASN A 566 21.23 2.72 -15.58
C ASN A 566 19.91 3.26 -16.14
N ILE A 567 19.94 4.25 -17.05
CA ILE A 567 18.74 4.77 -17.72
C ILE A 567 18.10 3.69 -18.58
N ILE A 568 18.89 2.99 -19.40
CA ILE A 568 18.40 1.90 -20.25
C ILE A 568 17.81 0.79 -19.36
N ARG A 569 18.54 0.36 -18.32
CA ARG A 569 18.05 -0.68 -17.40
C ARG A 569 16.73 -0.29 -16.75
N LYS A 570 16.63 0.95 -16.24
CA LYS A 570 15.41 1.48 -15.64
C LYS A 570 14.24 1.48 -16.63
N ALA A 571 14.47 1.88 -17.88
CA ALA A 571 13.43 1.87 -18.91
C ALA A 571 12.88 0.47 -19.19
N PHE A 572 13.75 -0.56 -19.24
CA PHE A 572 13.31 -1.95 -19.35
C PHE A 572 12.58 -2.44 -18.09
N GLU A 573 13.07 -2.09 -16.89
CA GLU A 573 12.41 -2.43 -15.62
C GLU A 573 11.01 -1.83 -15.51
N ASP A 574 10.83 -0.57 -15.90
CA ASP A 574 9.53 0.09 -15.94
C ASP A 574 8.63 -0.53 -17.03
N ALA A 575 9.17 -0.85 -18.21
CA ALA A 575 8.42 -1.56 -19.25
C ALA A 575 7.93 -2.94 -18.79
N TYR A 576 8.70 -3.63 -17.94
CA TYR A 576 8.27 -4.90 -17.35
C TYR A 576 7.14 -4.75 -16.35
N ARG A 577 6.79 -3.57 -15.86
CA ARG A 577 5.66 -3.38 -14.92
C ARG A 577 4.32 -3.25 -15.65
N SER A 578 4.35 -2.79 -16.90
CA SER A 578 3.15 -2.66 -17.74
C SER A 578 2.71 -4.02 -18.30
N PRO A 579 1.39 -4.30 -18.43
CA PRO A 579 0.89 -5.52 -19.07
C PRO A 579 1.35 -5.64 -20.54
N THR A 580 1.41 -4.52 -21.24
CA THR A 580 1.88 -4.40 -22.63
C THR A 580 2.75 -3.16 -22.75
N SER A 581 3.95 -3.29 -23.29
CA SER A 581 4.92 -2.19 -23.39
C SER A 581 5.69 -2.19 -24.72
N VAL A 582 6.07 -1.00 -25.17
CA VAL A 582 6.96 -0.76 -26.32
C VAL A 582 8.19 0.00 -25.85
N ILE A 583 9.37 -0.46 -26.25
CA ILE A 583 10.63 0.28 -26.10
C ILE A 583 11.18 0.56 -27.49
N ILE A 584 11.44 1.82 -27.80
CA ILE A 584 12.10 2.25 -29.04
C ILE A 584 13.55 2.61 -28.69
N LEU A 585 14.51 1.91 -29.29
CA LEU A 585 15.94 2.21 -29.27
C LEU A 585 16.27 2.95 -30.58
N ASP A 586 16.33 4.27 -30.53
CA ASP A 586 16.54 5.09 -31.72
C ASP A 586 18.02 5.37 -31.98
N ASP A 587 18.48 5.13 -33.21
CA ASP A 587 19.86 5.21 -33.67
C ASP A 587 20.82 4.43 -32.74
N ILE A 588 20.70 3.09 -32.73
CA ILE A 588 21.47 2.21 -31.83
C ILE A 588 22.98 2.48 -31.92
N GLU A 589 23.52 2.72 -33.12
CA GLU A 589 24.92 3.08 -33.33
C GLU A 589 25.35 4.32 -32.54
N ARG A 590 24.46 5.30 -32.34
CA ARG A 590 24.73 6.49 -31.54
C ARG A 590 24.58 6.22 -30.04
N ILE A 591 23.63 5.37 -29.65
CA ILE A 591 23.46 4.95 -28.24
C ILE A 591 24.72 4.23 -27.73
N ILE A 592 25.33 3.37 -28.54
CA ILE A 592 26.59 2.68 -28.22
C ILE A 592 27.83 3.56 -28.47
N GLU A 593 27.65 4.84 -28.85
CA GLU A 593 28.72 5.79 -29.15
C GLU A 593 29.71 5.29 -30.22
N PHE A 594 29.20 4.61 -31.25
CA PHE A 594 30.02 4.07 -32.30
C PHE A 594 30.70 5.19 -33.11
N SER A 595 32.01 5.08 -33.28
CA SER A 595 32.81 5.95 -34.14
C SER A 595 33.48 5.13 -35.24
N HIS A 596 33.27 5.54 -36.49
CA HIS A 596 33.94 4.99 -37.66
C HIS A 596 35.48 5.11 -37.56
N LEU A 597 35.97 6.14 -36.88
CA LEU A 597 37.39 6.37 -36.67
C LEU A 597 37.90 5.44 -35.55
N GLY A 598 38.47 4.31 -35.95
CA GLY A 598 39.09 3.34 -35.05
C GLY A 598 38.12 2.33 -34.42
N GLY A 599 36.86 2.27 -34.86
CA GLY A 599 35.89 1.27 -34.44
C GLY A 599 35.59 1.30 -32.94
N ARG A 600 35.64 2.48 -32.32
CA ARG A 600 35.37 2.65 -30.89
C ARG A 600 33.87 2.61 -30.62
N TYR A 601 33.48 1.97 -29.53
CA TYR A 601 32.12 1.93 -29.00
C TYR A 601 32.16 1.68 -27.49
N SER A 602 31.08 2.01 -26.79
CA SER A 602 30.93 1.73 -25.37
C SER A 602 30.54 0.26 -25.15
N ASN A 603 31.49 -0.55 -24.69
CA ASN A 603 31.24 -1.98 -24.42
C ASN A 603 30.23 -2.17 -23.28
N ALA A 604 30.21 -1.29 -22.28
CA ALA A 604 29.26 -1.39 -21.16
C ALA A 604 27.80 -1.28 -21.64
N ILE A 605 27.53 -0.34 -22.55
CA ILE A 605 26.20 -0.14 -23.14
C ILE A 605 25.85 -1.31 -24.08
N LEU A 606 26.80 -1.73 -24.92
CA LEU A 606 26.62 -2.88 -25.82
C LEU A 606 26.20 -4.14 -25.05
N GLN A 607 26.96 -4.53 -24.02
CA GLN A 607 26.66 -5.71 -23.22
C GLN A 607 25.30 -5.61 -22.52
N ALA A 608 24.95 -4.42 -22.02
CA ALA A 608 23.64 -4.20 -21.41
C ALA A 608 22.51 -4.42 -22.44
N LEU A 609 22.63 -3.88 -23.66
CA LEU A 609 21.63 -4.04 -24.72
C LEU A 609 21.52 -5.50 -25.19
N LEU A 610 22.63 -6.21 -25.38
CA LEU A 610 22.64 -7.62 -25.78
C LEU A 610 21.84 -8.50 -24.81
N VAL A 611 21.90 -8.20 -23.51
CA VAL A 611 21.15 -8.92 -22.47
C VAL A 611 19.70 -8.46 -22.41
N LEU A 612 19.45 -7.14 -22.39
CA LEU A 612 18.11 -6.58 -22.18
C LEU A 612 17.17 -6.86 -23.35
N ILE A 613 17.65 -6.83 -24.60
CA ILE A 613 16.84 -7.09 -25.80
C ILE A 613 16.36 -8.57 -25.83
N LYS A 614 17.15 -9.51 -25.29
CA LYS A 614 16.82 -10.95 -25.24
C LYS A 614 16.03 -11.37 -24.01
N ARG A 615 15.96 -10.52 -22.97
CA ARG A 615 15.35 -10.88 -21.69
C ARG A 615 13.82 -10.94 -21.82
N PRO A 616 13.18 -12.10 -21.57
CA PRO A 616 11.73 -12.19 -21.61
C PRO A 616 11.10 -11.41 -20.46
N PRO A 617 9.92 -10.78 -20.68
CA PRO A 617 9.19 -10.14 -19.61
C PRO A 617 8.60 -11.17 -18.62
N PRO A 618 8.21 -10.75 -17.41
CA PRO A 618 7.52 -11.61 -16.43
C PRO A 618 6.21 -12.22 -16.98
N GLU A 619 5.74 -13.30 -16.36
CA GLU A 619 4.53 -14.02 -16.80
C GLU A 619 3.31 -13.09 -16.95
N GLY A 620 2.57 -13.26 -18.04
CA GLY A 620 1.38 -12.48 -18.36
C GLY A 620 1.65 -11.10 -18.97
N ARG A 621 2.91 -10.68 -19.12
CA ARG A 621 3.29 -9.39 -19.70
C ARG A 621 3.84 -9.55 -21.12
N LYS A 622 3.68 -8.53 -21.96
CA LYS A 622 4.10 -8.52 -23.37
C LYS A 622 4.98 -7.30 -23.67
N LEU A 623 6.12 -7.53 -24.33
CA LEU A 623 7.09 -6.48 -24.65
C LEU A 623 7.42 -6.47 -26.16
N LEU A 624 7.33 -5.28 -26.77
CA LEU A 624 7.82 -4.98 -28.11
C LEU A 624 9.08 -4.12 -28.00
N VAL A 625 10.20 -4.59 -28.54
CA VAL A 625 11.44 -3.80 -28.62
C VAL A 625 11.66 -3.43 -30.08
N ILE A 626 11.78 -2.15 -30.40
CA ILE A 626 12.03 -1.65 -31.74
C ILE A 626 13.41 -0.99 -31.74
N GLY A 627 14.31 -1.46 -32.59
CA GLY A 627 15.62 -0.84 -32.81
C GLY A 627 15.68 -0.16 -34.16
N THR A 628 16.25 1.04 -34.26
CA THR A 628 16.54 1.67 -35.55
C THR A 628 18.06 1.74 -35.77
N THR A 629 18.48 1.55 -37.02
CA THR A 629 19.90 1.69 -37.40
C THR A 629 20.10 2.10 -38.85
N ALA A 630 21.09 2.96 -39.09
CA ALA A 630 21.60 3.26 -40.42
C ALA A 630 22.83 2.41 -40.81
N LEU A 631 23.43 1.68 -39.87
CA LEU A 631 24.70 0.95 -40.04
C LEU A 631 24.54 -0.54 -39.70
N TYR A 632 23.84 -1.27 -40.56
CA TYR A 632 23.56 -2.69 -40.34
C TYR A 632 24.82 -3.54 -40.23
N ASP A 633 25.77 -3.38 -41.16
CA ASP A 633 26.99 -4.19 -41.20
C ASP A 633 27.82 -4.07 -39.92
N VAL A 634 27.81 -2.88 -39.30
CA VAL A 634 28.48 -2.64 -38.01
C VAL A 634 27.77 -3.40 -36.91
N LEU A 635 26.45 -3.30 -36.80
CA LEU A 635 25.69 -4.01 -35.76
C LEU A 635 25.73 -5.53 -35.91
N ASP A 636 25.82 -6.02 -37.15
CA ASP A 636 25.99 -7.45 -37.44
C ASP A 636 27.35 -7.94 -36.93
N SER A 637 28.41 -7.15 -37.16
CA SER A 637 29.76 -7.43 -36.62
C SER A 637 29.84 -7.39 -35.09
N LEU A 638 28.94 -6.65 -34.44
CA LEU A 638 28.81 -6.57 -32.98
C LEU A 638 27.82 -7.60 -32.40
N GLU A 639 27.34 -8.55 -33.22
CA GLU A 639 26.36 -9.59 -32.88
C GLU A 639 25.00 -9.06 -32.39
N MET A 640 24.73 -7.76 -32.52
CA MET A 640 23.49 -7.15 -32.05
C MET A 640 22.29 -7.56 -32.90
N VAL A 641 22.48 -7.79 -34.20
CA VAL A 641 21.41 -8.22 -35.11
C VAL A 641 20.80 -9.55 -34.65
N SER A 642 21.63 -10.46 -34.12
CA SER A 642 21.19 -11.77 -33.59
C SER A 642 20.25 -11.67 -32.37
N CYS A 643 20.21 -10.50 -31.71
CA CYS A 643 19.31 -10.24 -30.58
C CYS A 643 17.90 -9.86 -31.02
N PHE A 644 17.73 -9.40 -32.26
CA PHE A 644 16.43 -9.05 -32.79
C PHE A 644 15.77 -10.28 -33.41
N SER A 645 14.48 -10.44 -33.12
CA SER A 645 13.67 -11.58 -33.59
C SER A 645 13.35 -11.43 -35.08
N VAL A 646 13.14 -10.20 -35.53
CA VAL A 646 12.73 -9.89 -36.91
C VAL A 646 13.49 -8.67 -37.41
N LYS A 647 13.84 -8.69 -38.70
CA LYS A 647 14.43 -7.58 -39.44
C LYS A 647 13.39 -6.97 -40.38
N MET A 648 13.31 -5.64 -40.42
CA MET A 648 12.51 -4.88 -41.37
C MET A 648 13.40 -3.88 -42.10
N THR A 649 13.50 -4.01 -43.42
CA THR A 649 14.27 -3.10 -44.25
C THR A 649 13.34 -2.07 -44.87
N LEU A 650 13.64 -0.79 -44.67
CA LEU A 650 12.88 0.28 -45.28
C LEU A 650 13.28 0.47 -46.75
N PRO A 651 12.32 0.40 -47.68
CA PRO A 651 12.58 0.67 -49.08
C PRO A 651 12.91 2.15 -49.29
N ARG A 652 13.66 2.43 -50.35
CA ARG A 652 13.86 3.80 -50.84
C ARG A 652 12.63 4.21 -51.65
N VAL A 653 12.39 5.52 -51.74
CA VAL A 653 11.26 6.06 -52.49
C VAL A 653 11.54 5.89 -53.99
N PRO A 654 10.72 5.12 -54.74
CA PRO A 654 10.92 4.97 -56.16
C PRO A 654 10.55 6.27 -56.90
N PRO A 655 11.15 6.56 -58.08
CA PRO A 655 10.82 7.75 -58.86
C PRO A 655 9.33 7.85 -59.19
N GLU A 656 8.65 6.72 -59.40
CA GLU A 656 7.20 6.65 -59.66
C GLU A 656 6.34 7.22 -58.51
N ALA A 657 6.85 7.22 -57.28
CA ALA A 657 6.13 7.74 -56.12
C ALA A 657 6.27 9.26 -55.94
N LEU A 658 7.07 9.94 -56.78
CA LEU A 658 7.32 11.37 -56.71
C LEU A 658 6.03 12.19 -56.72
N SER A 659 5.09 11.84 -57.61
CA SER A 659 3.81 12.54 -57.71
C SER A 659 2.94 12.37 -56.45
N LEU A 660 2.99 11.20 -55.82
CA LEU A 660 2.22 10.92 -54.60
C LEU A 660 2.76 11.74 -53.43
N VAL A 661 4.08 11.74 -53.25
CA VAL A 661 4.75 12.50 -52.19
C VAL A 661 4.55 14.01 -52.37
N ALA A 662 4.68 14.52 -53.60
CA ALA A 662 4.49 15.94 -53.89
C ALA A 662 3.04 16.40 -53.66
N ASN A 663 2.06 15.56 -54.02
CA ASN A 663 0.65 15.85 -53.75
C ASN A 663 0.33 15.90 -52.24
N GLU A 664 0.90 14.99 -51.46
CA GLU A 664 0.70 14.95 -50.01
C GLU A 664 1.31 16.17 -49.30
N LEU A 665 2.38 16.74 -49.86
CA LEU A 665 3.02 17.98 -49.38
C LEU A 665 2.34 19.26 -49.87
N GLU A 666 1.26 19.15 -50.64
CA GLU A 666 0.60 20.28 -51.30
C GLU A 666 1.54 21.08 -52.24
N LEU A 667 2.54 20.41 -52.81
CA LEU A 667 3.52 20.98 -53.75
C LEU A 667 3.28 20.44 -55.17
N PRO A 668 2.30 20.97 -55.92
CA PRO A 668 2.01 20.49 -57.27
C PRO A 668 3.16 20.81 -58.25
N PHE A 669 3.26 19.99 -59.31
CA PHE A 669 4.11 20.30 -60.47
C PHE A 669 3.40 21.29 -61.39
N ALA A 670 4.15 22.23 -61.97
CA ALA A 670 3.60 23.27 -62.85
C ALA A 670 2.90 22.69 -64.09
N THR A 671 3.45 21.62 -64.69
CA THR A 671 2.82 20.87 -65.79
C THR A 671 3.01 19.35 -65.64
N GLN A 672 2.19 18.56 -66.35
CA GLN A 672 2.39 17.11 -66.47
C GLN A 672 3.72 16.76 -67.17
N ALA A 673 4.22 17.63 -68.05
CA ALA A 673 5.51 17.47 -68.69
C ALA A 673 6.66 17.66 -67.67
N ASP A 674 6.53 18.63 -66.77
CA ASP A 674 7.50 18.84 -65.68
C ASP A 674 7.58 17.62 -64.76
N LEU A 675 6.44 17.02 -64.41
CA LEU A 675 6.42 15.78 -63.62
C LEU A 675 7.18 14.65 -64.32
N HIS A 676 6.91 14.41 -65.61
CA HIS A 676 7.60 13.37 -66.38
C HIS A 676 9.12 13.63 -66.44
N CYS A 677 9.52 14.87 -66.72
CA CYS A 677 10.94 15.25 -66.69
C CYS A 677 11.57 15.05 -65.31
N CYS A 678 10.89 15.41 -64.21
CA CYS A 678 11.41 15.23 -62.86
C CYS A 678 11.57 13.75 -62.47
N VAL A 679 10.67 12.89 -62.95
CA VAL A 679 10.77 11.42 -62.77
C VAL A 679 11.96 10.86 -63.55
N ASP A 680 12.16 11.31 -64.80
CA ASP A 680 13.30 10.89 -65.63
C ASP A 680 14.65 11.41 -65.09
N LEU A 681 14.65 12.60 -64.47
CA LEU A 681 15.79 13.20 -63.79
C LEU A 681 16.21 12.48 -62.50
N LEU A 682 15.43 11.50 -62.02
CA LEU A 682 15.76 10.66 -60.86
C LEU A 682 16.26 9.29 -61.33
N PRO A 683 17.59 9.07 -61.46
CA PRO A 683 18.12 7.80 -61.96
C PRO A 683 18.08 6.69 -60.92
N MET A 684 17.84 7.02 -59.64
CA MET A 684 17.79 6.07 -58.52
C MET A 684 16.76 6.47 -57.46
N SER A 685 16.25 5.48 -56.73
CA SER A 685 15.39 5.68 -55.57
C SER A 685 16.13 6.41 -54.43
N LEU A 686 15.52 7.46 -53.88
CA LEU A 686 16.11 8.32 -52.84
C LEU A 686 15.55 8.02 -51.42
N PRO A 687 16.31 8.34 -50.35
CA PRO A 687 15.77 8.39 -48.99
C PRO A 687 14.69 9.48 -48.84
N MET A 688 13.67 9.22 -48.02
CA MET A 688 12.51 10.12 -47.85
C MET A 688 12.90 11.55 -47.46
N LYS A 689 13.71 11.74 -46.40
CA LYS A 689 14.10 13.10 -45.95
C LYS A 689 14.89 13.87 -47.01
N GLN A 690 15.67 13.16 -47.82
CA GLN A 690 16.41 13.79 -48.92
C GLN A 690 15.47 14.22 -50.04
N LEU A 691 14.46 13.40 -50.36
CA LEU A 691 13.42 13.76 -51.32
C LEU A 691 12.59 14.96 -50.85
N LEU A 692 12.19 14.99 -49.57
CA LEU A 692 11.46 16.11 -48.98
C LEU A 692 12.26 17.41 -49.11
N LEU A 693 13.55 17.38 -48.77
CA LEU A 693 14.44 18.53 -48.91
C LEU A 693 14.53 19.01 -50.37
N VAL A 694 14.65 18.08 -51.33
CA VAL A 694 14.70 18.43 -52.76
C VAL A 694 13.39 19.07 -53.21
N LEU A 695 12.24 18.54 -52.80
CA LEU A 695 10.92 19.09 -53.16
C LEU A 695 10.70 20.49 -52.58
N GLU A 696 11.08 20.71 -51.31
CA GLU A 696 11.01 22.03 -50.68
C GLU A 696 11.96 23.04 -51.33
N MET A 697 13.19 22.62 -51.66
CA MET A 697 14.15 23.48 -52.35
C MET A 697 13.72 23.81 -53.79
N ALA A 698 13.00 22.89 -54.44
CA ALA A 698 12.53 23.06 -55.81
C ALA A 698 11.22 23.88 -55.90
N ALA A 699 10.54 24.11 -54.77
CA ALA A 699 9.30 24.84 -54.71
C ALA A 699 9.53 26.35 -54.88
N GLU A 700 9.11 26.90 -56.02
CA GLU A 700 9.08 28.33 -56.27
C GLU A 700 7.66 28.87 -56.24
N ARG A 701 7.50 30.15 -55.90
CA ARG A 701 6.19 30.81 -55.95
C ARG A 701 5.87 31.23 -57.37
N ASP A 702 4.76 30.73 -57.92
CA ASP A 702 4.23 31.18 -59.20
C ASP A 702 3.76 32.65 -59.12
N THR A 703 3.45 33.21 -60.29
CA THR A 703 2.75 34.47 -60.52
C THR A 703 1.46 34.64 -59.71
N GLU A 704 0.80 33.54 -59.31
CA GLU A 704 -0.39 33.53 -58.44
C GLU A 704 -0.07 33.29 -56.95
N GLY A 705 1.21 33.22 -56.57
CA GLY A 705 1.68 33.05 -55.20
C GLY A 705 1.63 31.61 -54.65
N ARG A 706 1.23 30.63 -55.48
CA ARG A 706 1.21 29.20 -55.14
C ARG A 706 2.60 28.60 -55.29
N ALA A 707 3.00 27.70 -54.38
CA ALA A 707 4.25 26.97 -54.49
C ALA A 707 4.11 25.87 -55.55
N VAL A 708 4.96 25.89 -56.57
CA VAL A 708 4.97 24.92 -57.69
C VAL A 708 6.39 24.49 -58.00
N ILE A 709 6.51 23.26 -58.49
CA ILE A 709 7.79 22.67 -58.89
C ILE A 709 7.89 22.65 -60.42
N THR A 710 9.02 23.11 -60.95
CA THR A 710 9.35 23.04 -62.38
C THR A 710 10.52 22.09 -62.60
N SER A 711 10.69 21.56 -63.82
CA SER A 711 11.81 20.64 -64.09
C SER A 711 13.18 21.29 -63.82
N LYS A 712 13.31 22.60 -64.09
CA LYS A 712 14.55 23.35 -63.93
C LYS A 712 14.90 23.60 -62.46
N THR A 713 13.91 23.96 -61.64
CA THR A 713 14.13 24.18 -60.19
C THR A 713 14.42 22.87 -59.48
N PHE A 714 13.79 21.78 -59.92
CA PHE A 714 14.05 20.43 -59.41
C PHE A 714 15.47 19.94 -59.75
N GLU A 715 15.94 20.15 -60.99
CA GLU A 715 17.30 19.82 -61.40
C GLU A 715 18.35 20.59 -60.56
N GLN A 716 18.14 21.90 -60.36
CA GLN A 716 19.00 22.72 -59.51
C GLN A 716 19.02 22.27 -58.04
N ALA A 717 17.86 21.86 -57.52
CA ALA A 717 17.76 21.31 -56.17
C ALA A 717 18.50 19.98 -56.03
N LEU A 718 18.38 19.08 -57.01
CA LEU A 718 19.14 17.82 -57.04
C LEU A 718 20.65 18.03 -57.08
N GLU A 719 21.14 18.96 -57.91
CA GLU A 719 22.55 19.35 -57.96
C GLU A 719 23.04 19.89 -56.61
N SER A 720 22.24 20.74 -55.97
CA SER A 720 22.57 21.35 -54.67
C SER A 720 22.67 20.32 -53.54
N VAL A 721 21.81 19.30 -53.57
CA VAL A 721 21.82 18.19 -52.60
C VAL A 721 22.90 17.15 -52.93
N GLY A 722 23.61 17.29 -54.05
CA GLY A 722 24.71 16.42 -54.45
C GLY A 722 24.26 15.07 -55.01
N VAL A 723 22.99 14.95 -55.41
CA VAL A 723 22.46 13.78 -56.11
C VAL A 723 22.79 13.96 -57.59
N ARG A 724 23.98 13.51 -58.02
CA ARG A 724 24.32 13.56 -59.44
C ARG A 724 23.46 12.56 -60.21
N GLY A 725 22.74 13.07 -61.21
CA GLY A 725 22.22 12.26 -62.29
C GLY A 725 23.36 11.49 -62.94
N GLY A 726 23.17 10.20 -63.17
CA GLY A 726 24.14 9.34 -63.86
C GLY A 726 24.31 9.73 -65.31
#